data_AF-A0A087X8X0-F1
#
_entry.id   AF-A0A087X8X0-F1
#
_cell.length_a   1.000
_cell.length_b   1.000
_cell.length_c   1.000
_cell.angle_alpha   90.00
_cell.angle_beta   90.00
_cell.angle_gamma   90.00
#
_symmetry.space_group_name_H-M   'P 1'
#
loop_
_entity.id
_entity.type
_entity.pdbx_description
1 polymer ?
#
loop_
_entity_poly.entity_id
_entity_poly.type
_entity_poly.pdbx_seq_one_letter_code
_entity_poly.pdbx_strand_id
1 'polypeptide(L)'
;MQAAFPSKTFPNHYTIVTGLYPESNGLIDNNMYDPVFDASFSLGNDEKNNPAWYLGQPIWNTAMHQGLKSGTFFWPGSDVKINGSFPDIYKPYDGNVPFEERVFTILKWLQLPDNERPDFYTLYLEEPDKSGHNFGPVDAKISTAIQGVDKIMGQLMNGLKQIDLHRCLNIIVVADHGMEEISCDRKEVMEDLVGNISNYFVNEGPFGRIRARNEDFVLDSAGLVANMSCKKRDQKITPYLKSNLPKRLHYANSRRIEDVTVLVEPKWQFERFLGSLRFCSGGNHGYDNDVGSMHAMFLSYGPKFQQNTSIEPFANIELYNLMCDVLEISPYNNNGTHGSMNHVLSKTFYNPTHPAEQSKPTQCPFISLTPEDELGCKCPALTAHEFNSRLNLTLEEKTASERKHMLFGRPQMLQPDSGYCVLHQEGFISGYSHEVLMPLWSSFTIDKPANLDPLPAVIPNCLRADVRLPEHQSPRCDQFETAGNLTHAFLYPPNLNITEEQQYDALTMSNVAPMYPAFKRIWDYLHNTLLKKYASIYNGINVVTGPVFDYNYDGRYDAIEQMQQFVPGTNITIPTHYFVVLTSCKNAGQPVSACGGELQTVSFLLPHRADNTERCKSTEDESLWVEDHIWFHQSRVRDVEWITGLDFYSASSRPVPELLMMKTRPTAAIQRNQ
;
A
#
# COMPACT_ATOMS: atom_id res chain seq x y z
N MET A 1 4.15 -15.56 -1.38
CA MET A 1 4.59 -14.24 -1.87
C MET A 1 3.37 -13.50 -2.40
N GLN A 2 3.23 -12.21 -2.10
CA GLN A 2 2.16 -11.37 -2.64
C GLN A 2 2.59 -10.79 -4.01
N ALA A 3 1.71 -10.92 -5.01
CA ALA A 3 1.85 -10.30 -6.31
C ALA A 3 1.55 -8.79 -6.26
N ALA A 4 1.99 -8.04 -7.27
CA ALA A 4 1.50 -6.69 -7.54
C ALA A 4 0.11 -6.75 -8.18
N PHE A 5 -0.69 -5.70 -8.01
CA PHE A 5 -2.00 -5.57 -8.65
C PHE A 5 -1.86 -4.90 -10.04
N PRO A 6 -2.58 -5.38 -11.07
CA PRO A 6 -3.39 -6.59 -11.10
C PRO A 6 -2.52 -7.85 -11.10
N SER A 7 -3.05 -8.95 -10.56
CA SER A 7 -2.38 -10.25 -10.51
C SER A 7 -2.34 -10.95 -11.88
N LYS A 8 -1.67 -10.31 -12.85
CA LYS A 8 -1.51 -10.72 -14.26
C LYS A 8 -0.05 -10.96 -14.62
N THR A 9 0.15 -11.74 -15.68
CA THR A 9 1.46 -12.28 -16.10
C THR A 9 2.50 -11.22 -16.41
N PHE A 10 2.27 -10.35 -17.39
CA PHE A 10 3.28 -9.35 -17.80
C PHE A 10 3.57 -8.33 -16.70
N PRO A 11 2.55 -7.75 -16.02
CA PRO A 11 2.79 -6.86 -14.90
C PRO A 11 3.68 -7.49 -13.83
N ASN A 12 3.39 -8.73 -13.41
CA ASN A 12 4.11 -9.34 -12.29
C ASN A 12 5.48 -9.90 -12.64
N HIS A 13 5.65 -10.52 -13.81
CA HIS A 13 6.98 -10.94 -14.26
C HIS A 13 7.92 -9.74 -14.39
N TYR A 14 7.41 -8.60 -14.89
CA TYR A 14 8.22 -7.40 -15.07
C TYR A 14 8.47 -6.68 -13.73
N THR A 15 7.50 -6.67 -12.80
CA THR A 15 7.70 -6.25 -11.41
C THR A 15 8.83 -7.03 -10.73
N ILE A 16 8.86 -8.36 -10.87
CA ILE A 16 9.89 -9.21 -10.22
C ILE A 16 11.31 -8.78 -10.63
N VAL A 17 11.52 -8.46 -11.92
CA VAL A 17 12.84 -8.13 -12.46
C VAL A 17 13.18 -6.65 -12.43
N THR A 18 12.28 -5.78 -12.00
CA THR A 18 12.52 -4.33 -11.88
C THR A 18 12.35 -3.79 -10.45
N GLY A 19 11.64 -4.52 -9.59
CA GLY A 19 11.23 -4.07 -8.26
C GLY A 19 10.23 -2.92 -8.29
N LEU A 20 9.61 -2.65 -9.44
CA LEU A 20 8.71 -1.52 -9.66
C LEU A 20 7.25 -1.95 -9.74
N TYR A 21 6.35 -1.17 -9.16
CA TYR A 21 4.90 -1.36 -9.37
C TYR A 21 4.51 -1.18 -10.84
N PRO A 22 3.41 -1.81 -11.30
CA PRO A 22 2.93 -1.68 -12.67
C PRO A 22 2.74 -0.24 -13.15
N GLU A 23 2.24 0.66 -12.29
CA GLU A 23 2.10 2.08 -12.64
C GLU A 23 3.44 2.76 -12.97
N SER A 24 4.54 2.29 -12.36
CA SER A 24 5.89 2.83 -12.54
C SER A 24 6.69 2.10 -13.63
N ASN A 25 6.50 0.79 -13.80
CA ASN A 25 7.20 -0.01 -14.80
C ASN A 25 6.53 0.05 -16.19
N GLY A 26 5.31 0.57 -16.26
CA GLY A 26 4.57 0.86 -17.49
C GLY A 26 3.72 -0.31 -18.02
N LEU A 27 3.90 -1.53 -17.52
CA LEU A 27 3.11 -2.70 -17.91
C LEU A 27 1.96 -2.90 -16.91
N ILE A 28 0.85 -2.22 -17.14
CA ILE A 28 -0.30 -2.20 -16.22
C ILE A 28 -1.25 -3.40 -16.37
N ASP A 29 -1.19 -4.10 -17.51
CA ASP A 29 -1.95 -5.31 -17.81
C ASP A 29 -1.34 -6.03 -19.03
N ASN A 30 -1.80 -7.24 -19.34
CA ASN A 30 -1.52 -7.96 -20.58
C ASN A 30 -2.15 -7.29 -21.81
N ASN A 31 -3.17 -6.43 -21.63
CA ASN A 31 -3.78 -5.61 -22.67
C ASN A 31 -3.95 -4.18 -22.17
N MET A 32 -3.41 -3.19 -22.89
CA MET A 32 -3.47 -1.79 -22.45
C MET A 32 -3.45 -0.82 -23.64
N TYR A 33 -3.90 0.41 -23.42
CA TYR A 33 -3.86 1.48 -24.39
C TYR A 33 -3.07 2.65 -23.81
N ASP A 34 -2.18 3.25 -24.61
CA ASP A 34 -1.47 4.48 -24.24
C ASP A 34 -2.00 5.63 -25.09
N PRO A 35 -2.68 6.63 -24.50
CA PRO A 35 -3.28 7.73 -25.25
C PRO A 35 -2.26 8.67 -25.89
N VAL A 36 -0.99 8.64 -25.47
CA VAL A 36 0.08 9.45 -26.08
C VAL A 36 0.72 8.72 -27.26
N PHE A 37 0.79 7.39 -27.21
CA PHE A 37 1.25 6.61 -28.36
C PHE A 37 0.16 6.39 -29.39
N ASP A 38 -1.11 6.57 -28.99
CA ASP A 38 -2.30 6.13 -29.72
C ASP A 38 -2.16 4.68 -30.21
N ALA A 39 -1.72 3.81 -29.29
CA ALA A 39 -1.40 2.42 -29.59
C ALA A 39 -1.96 1.49 -28.52
N SER A 40 -2.34 0.27 -28.94
CA SER A 40 -2.82 -0.78 -28.06
C SER A 40 -1.77 -1.88 -27.96
N PHE A 41 -1.30 -2.15 -26.74
CA PHE A 41 -0.44 -3.27 -26.41
C PHE A 41 -1.28 -4.53 -26.18
N SER A 42 -0.88 -5.65 -26.77
CA SER A 42 -1.34 -6.98 -26.36
C SER A 42 -0.23 -8.01 -26.53
N LEU A 43 -0.32 -9.14 -25.85
CA LEU A 43 0.67 -10.21 -25.97
C LEU A 43 0.75 -10.82 -27.38
N GLY A 44 -0.31 -10.62 -28.19
CA GLY A 44 -0.45 -11.18 -29.53
C GLY A 44 -0.14 -10.22 -30.67
N ASN A 45 0.32 -8.99 -30.39
CA ASN A 45 0.64 -8.01 -31.43
C ASN A 45 2.09 -7.51 -31.36
N ASP A 46 2.50 -6.79 -32.41
CA ASP A 46 3.88 -6.31 -32.55
C ASP A 46 4.25 -5.19 -31.57
N GLU A 47 3.27 -4.50 -30.97
CA GLU A 47 3.51 -3.50 -29.92
C GLU A 47 4.17 -4.11 -28.68
N LYS A 48 4.03 -5.43 -28.47
CA LYS A 48 4.81 -6.17 -27.46
C LYS A 48 6.32 -5.96 -27.61
N ASN A 49 6.81 -5.71 -28.82
CA ASN A 49 8.24 -5.54 -29.09
C ASN A 49 8.70 -4.09 -29.03
N ASN A 50 7.80 -3.13 -28.80
CA ASN A 50 8.13 -1.71 -28.72
C ASN A 50 8.69 -1.36 -27.32
N PRO A 51 9.98 -0.96 -27.20
CA PRO A 51 10.60 -0.66 -25.91
C PRO A 51 9.93 0.48 -25.13
N ALA A 52 9.16 1.35 -25.80
CA ALA A 52 8.50 2.48 -25.14
C ALA A 52 7.43 2.06 -24.11
N TRP A 53 6.97 0.81 -24.15
CA TRP A 53 6.08 0.24 -23.13
C TRP A 53 6.81 -0.12 -21.82
N TYR A 54 8.11 -0.41 -21.90
CA TYR A 54 8.90 -1.03 -20.84
C TYR A 54 9.75 0.03 -20.14
N LEU A 55 9.29 0.49 -18.98
CA LEU A 55 10.00 1.49 -18.17
C LEU A 55 10.89 0.81 -17.11
N GLY A 56 11.67 1.61 -16.40
CA GLY A 56 12.58 1.12 -15.36
C GLY A 56 13.83 0.43 -15.91
N GLN A 57 14.43 -0.44 -15.10
CA GLN A 57 15.63 -1.19 -15.47
C GLN A 57 15.52 -2.64 -15.01
N PRO A 58 15.36 -3.60 -15.94
CA PRO A 58 15.32 -5.00 -15.56
C PRO A 58 16.69 -5.48 -15.06
N ILE A 59 16.70 -6.52 -14.23
CA ILE A 59 17.90 -7.00 -13.56
C ILE A 59 18.99 -7.49 -14.52
N TRP A 60 18.64 -8.04 -15.68
CA TRP A 60 19.64 -8.43 -16.68
C TRP A 60 20.44 -7.21 -17.16
N ASN A 61 19.78 -6.07 -17.42
CA ASN A 61 20.47 -4.82 -17.73
C ASN A 61 21.29 -4.32 -16.54
N THR A 62 20.76 -4.44 -15.32
CA THR A 62 21.44 -4.01 -14.08
C THR A 62 22.75 -4.77 -13.85
N ALA A 63 22.73 -6.08 -14.11
CA ALA A 63 23.89 -6.97 -14.05
C ALA A 63 24.91 -6.62 -15.14
N MET A 64 24.45 -6.44 -16.38
CA MET A 64 25.30 -6.08 -17.54
C MET A 64 26.01 -4.73 -17.35
N HIS A 65 25.33 -3.72 -16.82
CA HIS A 65 25.94 -2.42 -16.52
C HIS A 65 27.03 -2.50 -15.43
N GLN A 66 27.06 -3.59 -14.66
CA GLN A 66 28.03 -3.84 -13.60
C GLN A 66 29.00 -4.97 -13.94
N GLY A 67 29.11 -5.33 -15.23
CA GLY A 67 30.14 -6.23 -15.75
C GLY A 67 29.80 -7.72 -15.70
N LEU A 68 28.58 -8.08 -15.29
CA LEU A 68 28.08 -9.46 -15.28
C LEU A 68 27.35 -9.79 -16.58
N LYS A 69 27.22 -11.07 -16.94
CA LYS A 69 26.46 -11.51 -18.12
C LYS A 69 25.09 -12.06 -17.77
N SER A 70 24.15 -11.99 -18.70
CA SER A 70 22.76 -12.42 -18.51
C SER A 70 22.26 -13.36 -19.61
N GLY A 71 21.55 -14.42 -19.20
CA GLY A 71 21.02 -15.47 -20.07
C GLY A 71 19.55 -15.75 -19.81
N THR A 72 18.65 -15.27 -20.66
CA THR A 72 17.20 -15.36 -20.41
C THR A 72 16.52 -16.36 -21.34
N PHE A 73 16.02 -17.47 -20.78
CA PHE A 73 15.17 -18.41 -21.51
C PHE A 73 13.70 -18.12 -21.19
N PHE A 74 13.14 -17.21 -21.98
CA PHE A 74 11.79 -16.67 -21.86
C PHE A 74 11.60 -15.91 -20.54
N TRP A 75 11.38 -14.61 -20.66
CA TRP A 75 10.87 -13.76 -19.58
C TRP A 75 10.20 -12.54 -20.23
N PRO A 76 9.03 -12.09 -19.77
CA PRO A 76 8.41 -10.86 -20.28
C PRO A 76 9.37 -9.67 -20.29
N GLY A 77 9.62 -9.12 -21.48
CA GLY A 77 10.56 -8.01 -21.71
C GLY A 77 11.99 -8.43 -22.07
N SER A 78 12.38 -9.69 -21.91
CA SER A 78 13.74 -10.16 -22.25
C SER A 78 14.02 -10.19 -23.76
N ASP A 79 12.98 -10.31 -24.58
CA ASP A 79 13.03 -10.23 -26.04
C ASP A 79 12.75 -8.82 -26.58
N VAL A 80 12.88 -7.80 -25.72
CA VAL A 80 12.69 -6.37 -26.05
C VAL A 80 13.97 -5.59 -25.74
N LYS A 81 14.31 -4.62 -26.61
CA LYS A 81 15.51 -3.79 -26.50
C LYS A 81 15.35 -2.65 -25.47
N ILE A 82 15.21 -3.00 -24.20
CA ILE A 82 14.93 -2.07 -23.10
C ILE A 82 16.18 -1.23 -22.79
N ASN A 83 16.03 0.09 -22.73
CA ASN A 83 17.14 1.05 -22.58
C ASN A 83 18.29 0.83 -23.59
N GLY A 84 17.95 0.35 -24.80
CA GLY A 84 18.93 0.12 -25.86
C GLY A 84 19.67 -1.21 -25.79
N SER A 85 19.36 -2.08 -24.83
CA SER A 85 20.06 -3.35 -24.62
C SER A 85 19.12 -4.55 -24.57
N PHE A 86 19.60 -5.68 -25.10
CA PHE A 86 19.06 -7.02 -24.84
C PHE A 86 19.94 -7.71 -23.79
N PRO A 87 19.47 -8.80 -23.14
CA PRO A 87 20.36 -9.72 -22.45
C PRO A 87 21.48 -10.25 -23.36
N ASP A 88 22.64 -10.62 -22.81
CA ASP A 88 23.77 -11.15 -23.59
C ASP A 88 23.36 -12.38 -24.41
N ILE A 89 22.52 -13.23 -23.81
CA ILE A 89 21.88 -14.36 -24.48
C ILE A 89 20.39 -14.33 -24.15
N TYR A 90 19.53 -14.31 -25.16
CA TYR A 90 18.08 -14.39 -24.97
C TYR A 90 17.43 -15.29 -26.02
N LYS A 91 16.21 -15.75 -25.73
CA LYS A 91 15.38 -16.51 -26.66
C LYS A 91 14.07 -15.75 -26.95
N PRO A 92 13.76 -15.46 -28.23
CA PRO A 92 12.42 -14.98 -28.60
C PRO A 92 11.36 -15.97 -28.13
N TYR A 93 10.27 -15.48 -27.56
CA TYR A 93 9.24 -16.35 -27.00
C TYR A 93 8.62 -17.29 -28.05
N ASP A 94 8.64 -18.58 -27.75
CA ASP A 94 7.90 -19.62 -28.48
C ASP A 94 7.39 -20.67 -27.49
N GLY A 95 6.12 -20.59 -27.14
CA GLY A 95 5.47 -21.50 -26.19
C GLY A 95 5.40 -22.96 -26.65
N ASN A 96 5.79 -23.28 -27.89
CA ASN A 96 5.86 -24.66 -28.38
C ASN A 96 7.17 -25.37 -28.01
N VAL A 97 8.19 -24.63 -27.54
CA VAL A 97 9.46 -25.23 -27.12
C VAL A 97 9.24 -26.10 -25.87
N PRO A 98 9.55 -27.41 -25.91
CA PRO A 98 9.36 -28.30 -24.76
C PRO A 98 10.19 -27.87 -23.55
N PHE A 99 9.64 -28.05 -22.35
CA PHE A 99 10.28 -27.64 -21.10
C PHE A 99 11.66 -28.26 -20.89
N GLU A 100 11.84 -29.52 -21.31
CA GLU A 100 13.11 -30.24 -21.27
C GLU A 100 14.19 -29.55 -22.11
N GLU A 101 13.82 -29.02 -23.28
CA GLU A 101 14.74 -28.30 -24.15
C GLU A 101 15.17 -26.96 -23.54
N ARG A 102 14.25 -26.28 -22.86
CA ARG A 102 14.55 -25.03 -22.13
C ARG A 102 15.58 -25.29 -21.03
N VAL A 103 15.32 -26.30 -20.17
CA VAL A 103 16.26 -26.72 -19.11
C VAL A 103 17.61 -27.15 -19.68
N PHE A 104 17.61 -27.97 -20.74
CA PHE A 104 18.85 -28.42 -21.37
C PHE A 104 19.68 -27.25 -21.92
N THR A 105 19.01 -26.23 -22.45
CA THR A 105 19.68 -25.01 -22.92
C THR A 105 20.32 -24.22 -21.79
N ILE A 106 19.63 -24.05 -20.65
CA ILE A 106 20.22 -23.43 -19.44
C ILE A 106 21.47 -24.19 -18.99
N LEU A 107 21.40 -25.53 -18.93
CA LEU A 107 22.54 -26.37 -18.55
C LEU A 107 23.72 -26.25 -19.53
N LYS A 108 23.46 -26.02 -20.83
CA LYS A 108 24.51 -25.71 -21.81
C LYS A 108 25.13 -24.35 -21.58
N TRP A 109 24.32 -23.32 -21.32
CA TRP A 109 24.84 -21.97 -21.05
C TRP A 109 25.71 -21.94 -19.81
N LEU A 110 25.39 -22.73 -18.78
CA LEU A 110 26.20 -22.90 -17.57
C LEU A 110 27.56 -23.58 -17.82
N GLN A 111 27.78 -24.18 -18.99
CA GLN A 111 29.04 -24.81 -19.40
C GLN A 111 29.81 -24.00 -20.44
N LEU A 112 29.34 -22.79 -20.76
CA LEU A 112 30.11 -21.88 -21.61
C LEU A 112 31.44 -21.48 -20.95
N PRO A 113 32.45 -21.08 -21.75
CA PRO A 113 33.68 -20.49 -21.24
C PRO A 113 33.39 -19.31 -20.31
N ASP A 114 34.24 -19.08 -19.30
CA ASP A 114 34.00 -18.06 -18.26
C ASP A 114 33.73 -16.66 -18.82
N ASN A 115 34.35 -16.30 -19.95
CA ASN A 115 34.16 -15.01 -20.60
C ASN A 115 32.84 -14.89 -21.38
N GLU A 116 32.11 -15.97 -21.59
CA GLU A 116 30.82 -16.03 -22.31
C GLU A 116 29.65 -16.49 -21.42
N ARG A 117 29.95 -17.16 -20.32
CA ARG A 117 28.96 -17.72 -19.39
C ARG A 117 28.20 -16.61 -18.65
N PRO A 118 26.85 -16.62 -18.66
CA PRO A 118 26.05 -15.72 -17.83
C PRO A 118 26.21 -15.93 -16.32
N ASP A 119 25.99 -14.87 -15.55
CA ASP A 119 25.91 -14.88 -14.08
C ASP A 119 24.45 -14.85 -13.60
N PHE A 120 23.56 -14.23 -14.40
CA PHE A 120 22.13 -14.18 -14.16
C PHE A 120 21.37 -14.99 -15.21
N TYR A 121 20.39 -15.79 -14.77
CA TYR A 121 19.59 -16.64 -15.63
C TYR A 121 18.10 -16.51 -15.34
N THR A 122 17.27 -16.58 -16.39
CA THR A 122 15.82 -16.81 -16.24
C THR A 122 15.38 -18.06 -16.99
N LEU A 123 14.36 -18.73 -16.45
CA LEU A 123 13.68 -19.86 -17.06
C LEU A 123 12.18 -19.71 -16.78
N TYR A 124 11.37 -19.70 -17.83
CA TYR A 124 9.90 -19.62 -17.72
C TYR A 124 9.22 -20.87 -18.30
N LEU A 125 8.15 -21.30 -17.63
CA LEU A 125 7.28 -22.41 -18.01
C LEU A 125 5.82 -21.92 -17.93
N GLU A 126 5.00 -22.20 -18.95
CA GLU A 126 3.61 -21.73 -18.98
C GLU A 126 2.67 -22.52 -18.03
N GLU A 127 3.14 -23.62 -17.44
CA GLU A 127 2.37 -24.41 -16.49
C GLU A 127 2.75 -24.05 -15.04
N PRO A 128 1.80 -24.08 -14.09
CA PRO A 128 0.45 -24.64 -14.20
C PRO A 128 -0.64 -23.65 -14.68
N ASP A 129 -0.26 -22.44 -15.13
CA ASP A 129 -1.22 -21.40 -15.52
C ASP A 129 -2.12 -21.85 -16.68
N LYS A 130 -1.53 -22.39 -17.75
CA LYS A 130 -2.27 -22.89 -18.91
C LYS A 130 -3.31 -23.95 -18.54
N SER A 131 -2.94 -24.95 -17.74
CA SER A 131 -3.90 -25.95 -17.27
C SER A 131 -4.92 -25.34 -16.31
N GLY A 132 -4.49 -24.39 -15.46
CA GLY A 132 -5.32 -23.59 -14.55
C GLY A 132 -6.47 -22.91 -15.27
N HIS A 133 -6.17 -22.20 -16.36
CA HIS A 133 -7.18 -21.58 -17.21
C HIS A 133 -8.16 -22.58 -17.80
N ASN A 134 -7.66 -23.71 -18.34
CA ASN A 134 -8.49 -24.68 -19.04
C ASN A 134 -9.45 -25.46 -18.14
N PHE A 135 -9.03 -25.77 -16.91
CA PHE A 135 -9.75 -26.71 -16.05
C PHE A 135 -10.20 -26.12 -14.71
N GLY A 136 -9.72 -24.93 -14.35
CA GLY A 136 -9.87 -24.36 -13.02
C GLY A 136 -8.78 -24.84 -12.06
N PRO A 137 -8.60 -24.16 -10.90
CA PRO A 137 -7.51 -24.44 -9.96
C PRO A 137 -7.63 -25.79 -9.23
N VAL A 138 -8.79 -26.45 -9.27
CA VAL A 138 -9.07 -27.72 -8.58
C VAL A 138 -9.55 -28.78 -9.58
N ASP A 139 -8.60 -29.40 -10.29
CA ASP A 139 -8.85 -30.50 -11.23
C ASP A 139 -7.65 -31.50 -11.23
N ALA A 140 -7.91 -32.76 -11.55
CA ALA A 140 -6.86 -33.80 -11.64
C ALA A 140 -5.79 -33.46 -12.71
N LYS A 141 -6.17 -32.73 -13.77
CA LYS A 141 -5.24 -32.27 -14.81
C LYS A 141 -4.28 -31.20 -14.30
N ILE A 142 -4.69 -30.36 -13.35
CA ILE A 142 -3.78 -29.43 -12.65
C ILE A 142 -2.74 -30.20 -11.86
N SER A 143 -3.16 -31.23 -11.13
CA SER A 143 -2.23 -32.09 -10.40
C SER A 143 -1.20 -32.73 -11.34
N THR A 144 -1.65 -33.14 -12.54
CA THR A 144 -0.76 -33.68 -13.57
C THR A 144 0.21 -32.63 -14.13
N ALA A 145 -0.25 -31.40 -14.37
CA ALA A 145 0.59 -30.29 -14.82
C ALA A 145 1.65 -29.92 -13.78
N ILE A 146 1.27 -29.83 -12.50
CA ILE A 146 2.20 -29.57 -11.38
C ILE A 146 3.25 -30.68 -11.27
N GLN A 147 2.85 -31.96 -11.37
CA GLN A 147 3.80 -33.07 -11.41
C GLN A 147 4.72 -33.01 -12.64
N GLY A 148 4.24 -32.49 -13.77
CA GLY A 148 5.03 -32.22 -14.95
C GLY A 148 6.13 -31.20 -14.67
N VAL A 149 5.76 -30.03 -14.14
CA VAL A 149 6.70 -28.97 -13.76
C VAL A 149 7.71 -29.46 -12.71
N ASP A 150 7.27 -30.20 -11.70
CA ASP A 150 8.15 -30.79 -10.69
C ASP A 150 9.20 -31.73 -11.30
N LYS A 151 8.82 -32.55 -12.28
CA LYS A 151 9.79 -33.39 -13.03
C LYS A 151 10.82 -32.56 -13.80
N ILE A 152 10.39 -31.46 -14.42
CA ILE A 152 11.29 -30.53 -15.12
C ILE A 152 12.27 -29.87 -14.14
N MET A 153 11.79 -29.45 -12.97
CA MET A 153 12.66 -28.94 -11.90
C MET A 153 13.64 -30.02 -11.42
N GLY A 154 13.19 -31.26 -11.29
CA GLY A 154 14.06 -32.41 -10.99
C GLY A 154 15.14 -32.63 -12.05
N GLN A 155 14.81 -32.48 -13.34
CA GLN A 155 15.80 -32.55 -14.42
C GLN A 155 16.85 -31.44 -14.33
N LEU A 156 16.44 -30.20 -14.04
CA LEU A 156 17.35 -29.08 -13.81
C LEU A 156 18.32 -29.40 -12.66
N MET A 157 17.79 -29.80 -11.50
CA MET A 157 18.61 -30.11 -10.32
C MET A 157 19.55 -31.29 -10.54
N ASN A 158 19.10 -32.34 -11.24
CA ASN A 158 19.95 -33.47 -11.62
C ASN A 158 21.05 -33.05 -12.60
N GLY A 159 20.73 -32.23 -13.60
CA GLY A 159 21.70 -31.68 -14.54
C GLY A 159 22.75 -30.83 -13.83
N LEU A 160 22.34 -29.92 -12.95
CA LEU A 160 23.23 -29.12 -12.10
C LEU A 160 24.14 -29.98 -11.24
N LYS A 161 23.65 -31.14 -10.76
CA LYS A 161 24.46 -32.08 -10.00
C LYS A 161 25.49 -32.79 -10.88
N GLN A 162 25.14 -33.15 -12.12
CA GLN A 162 26.05 -33.79 -13.06
C GLN A 162 27.21 -32.89 -13.50
N ILE A 163 27.01 -31.57 -13.50
CA ILE A 163 28.04 -30.57 -13.81
C ILE A 163 28.61 -29.90 -12.55
N ASP A 164 28.41 -30.49 -11.37
CA ASP A 164 28.92 -30.03 -10.07
C ASP A 164 28.51 -28.60 -9.62
N LEU A 165 27.47 -28.02 -10.23
CA LEU A 165 26.97 -26.67 -9.90
C LEU A 165 25.80 -26.64 -8.91
N HIS A 166 25.23 -27.79 -8.55
CA HIS A 166 24.07 -27.87 -7.63
C HIS A 166 24.31 -27.25 -6.24
N ARG A 167 25.56 -27.04 -5.80
CA ARG A 167 25.90 -26.35 -4.53
C ARG A 167 26.56 -24.99 -4.74
N CYS A 168 26.63 -24.53 -5.98
CA CYS A 168 27.21 -23.26 -6.37
C CYS A 168 26.12 -22.24 -6.73
N LEU A 169 25.10 -22.66 -7.49
CA LEU A 169 24.08 -21.78 -8.02
C LEU A 169 23.07 -21.36 -6.92
N ASN A 170 22.62 -20.11 -6.96
CA ASN A 170 21.52 -19.60 -6.16
C ASN A 170 20.25 -19.57 -7.01
N ILE A 171 19.29 -20.44 -6.70
CA ILE A 171 18.03 -20.62 -7.41
C ILE A 171 16.93 -19.94 -6.63
N ILE A 172 16.12 -19.14 -7.32
CA ILE A 172 14.85 -18.62 -6.81
C ILE A 172 13.74 -19.17 -7.71
N VAL A 173 12.84 -19.97 -7.14
CA VAL A 173 11.64 -20.47 -7.82
C VAL A 173 10.47 -19.59 -7.42
N VAL A 174 9.81 -18.99 -8.40
CA VAL A 174 8.70 -18.06 -8.18
C VAL A 174 7.54 -18.36 -9.12
N ALA A 175 6.37 -17.83 -8.78
CA ALA A 175 5.28 -17.59 -9.73
C ALA A 175 4.98 -16.08 -9.77
N ASP A 176 4.31 -15.66 -10.83
CA ASP A 176 3.80 -14.31 -11.03
C ASP A 176 2.50 -14.05 -10.26
N HIS A 177 1.60 -15.02 -10.21
CA HIS A 177 0.32 -14.96 -9.50
C HIS A 177 -0.23 -16.35 -9.15
N GLY A 178 -1.36 -16.38 -8.46
CA GLY A 178 -2.18 -17.58 -8.26
C GLY A 178 -3.28 -17.75 -9.32
N MET A 179 -4.36 -18.48 -8.98
CA MET A 179 -5.46 -18.83 -9.89
C MET A 179 -6.78 -19.01 -9.12
N GLU A 180 -7.90 -18.53 -9.66
CA GLU A 180 -9.24 -18.61 -9.06
C GLU A 180 -10.24 -19.24 -10.05
N GLU A 181 -11.24 -19.95 -9.52
CA GLU A 181 -12.28 -20.59 -10.33
C GLU A 181 -13.35 -19.59 -10.79
N ILE A 182 -13.65 -19.56 -12.08
CA ILE A 182 -14.70 -18.71 -12.67
C ILE A 182 -15.89 -19.52 -13.20
N SER A 183 -17.07 -18.88 -13.31
CA SER A 183 -18.27 -19.47 -13.88
C SER A 183 -19.05 -18.49 -14.76
N CYS A 184 -19.69 -19.02 -15.81
CA CYS A 184 -20.55 -18.27 -16.71
C CYS A 184 -21.84 -17.79 -16.01
N ASP A 185 -22.19 -18.37 -14.86
CA ASP A 185 -23.31 -17.94 -14.02
C ASP A 185 -22.91 -16.82 -13.04
N ARG A 186 -21.61 -16.52 -12.90
CA ARG A 186 -21.06 -15.53 -11.96
C ARG A 186 -20.46 -14.35 -12.73
N LYS A 187 -21.32 -13.54 -13.33
CA LYS A 187 -20.92 -12.34 -14.09
C LYS A 187 -21.78 -11.13 -13.71
N GLU A 188 -21.16 -9.98 -13.64
CA GLU A 188 -21.82 -8.68 -13.51
C GLU A 188 -21.74 -7.92 -14.84
N VAL A 189 -22.90 -7.52 -15.35
CA VAL A 189 -23.06 -6.90 -16.66
C VAL A 189 -23.13 -5.38 -16.51
N MET A 190 -22.24 -4.65 -17.18
CA MET A 190 -22.24 -3.18 -17.16
C MET A 190 -23.52 -2.58 -17.74
N GLU A 191 -24.00 -3.09 -18.88
CA GLU A 191 -25.22 -2.62 -19.56
C GLU A 191 -26.44 -2.62 -18.64
N ASP A 192 -26.57 -3.62 -17.75
CA ASP A 192 -27.66 -3.69 -16.76
C ASP A 192 -27.62 -2.57 -15.70
N LEU A 193 -26.43 -1.99 -15.47
CA LEU A 193 -26.22 -0.95 -14.45
C LEU A 193 -26.39 0.46 -15.02
N VAL A 194 -25.91 0.67 -16.26
CA VAL A 194 -25.79 2.02 -16.85
C VAL A 194 -26.64 2.25 -18.10
N GLY A 195 -27.24 1.21 -18.68
CA GLY A 195 -28.00 1.30 -19.93
C GLY A 195 -27.09 1.44 -21.15
N ASN A 196 -27.20 2.54 -21.90
CA ASN A 196 -26.47 2.67 -23.17
C ASN A 196 -24.94 2.71 -22.97
N ILE A 197 -24.26 1.70 -23.51
CA ILE A 197 -22.81 1.48 -23.41
C ILE A 197 -22.05 1.70 -24.73
N SER A 198 -22.67 2.30 -25.75
CA SER A 198 -22.07 2.44 -27.10
C SER A 198 -20.74 3.18 -27.11
N ASN A 199 -20.59 4.16 -26.20
CA ASN A 199 -19.47 5.09 -26.12
C ASN A 199 -18.31 4.58 -25.27
N TYR A 200 -18.45 3.42 -24.61
CA TYR A 200 -17.42 2.89 -23.72
C TYR A 200 -16.62 1.78 -24.39
N PHE A 201 -15.32 1.78 -24.19
CA PHE A 201 -14.47 0.61 -24.34
C PHE A 201 -14.21 0.05 -22.94
N VAL A 202 -14.38 -1.26 -22.79
CA VAL A 202 -14.33 -1.94 -21.49
C VAL A 202 -13.33 -3.07 -21.60
N ASN A 203 -12.30 -3.03 -20.76
CA ASN A 203 -11.50 -4.21 -20.45
C ASN A 203 -12.30 -5.05 -19.45
N GLU A 204 -12.58 -6.30 -19.82
CA GLU A 204 -13.48 -7.22 -19.11
C GLU A 204 -12.70 -8.28 -18.31
N GLY A 205 -13.39 -8.98 -17.41
CA GLY A 205 -12.88 -10.15 -16.70
C GLY A 205 -12.75 -9.96 -15.19
N PRO A 206 -11.66 -10.42 -14.55
CA PRO A 206 -11.50 -10.46 -13.08
C PRO A 206 -11.21 -9.10 -12.45
N PHE A 207 -10.98 -8.08 -13.27
CA PHE A 207 -11.01 -6.67 -12.93
C PHE A 207 -11.36 -5.91 -14.21
N GLY A 208 -11.97 -4.73 -14.08
CA GLY A 208 -12.42 -3.94 -15.21
C GLY A 208 -11.70 -2.61 -15.32
N ARG A 209 -11.59 -2.10 -16.53
CA ARG A 209 -11.15 -0.72 -16.81
C ARG A 209 -11.97 -0.13 -17.95
N ILE A 210 -12.38 1.12 -17.84
CA ILE A 210 -13.33 1.72 -18.77
C ILE A 210 -12.78 3.05 -19.28
N ARG A 211 -12.73 3.19 -20.61
CA ARG A 211 -12.39 4.44 -21.30
C ARG A 211 -13.43 4.81 -22.34
N ALA A 212 -13.35 6.03 -22.84
CA ALA A 212 -14.06 6.43 -24.05
C ALA A 212 -13.63 5.54 -25.23
N ARG A 213 -14.61 5.15 -26.05
CA ARG A 213 -14.39 4.37 -27.28
C ARG A 213 -13.83 5.23 -28.41
N ASN A 214 -14.28 6.48 -28.49
CA ASN A 214 -13.88 7.45 -29.51
C ASN A 214 -13.33 8.71 -28.81
N GLU A 215 -12.35 9.37 -29.43
CA GLU A 215 -11.71 10.59 -28.89
C GLU A 215 -12.69 11.76 -28.74
N ASP A 216 -13.70 11.85 -29.61
CA ASP A 216 -14.72 12.92 -29.56
C ASP A 216 -15.67 12.81 -28.34
N PHE A 217 -15.64 11.69 -27.62
CA PHE A 217 -16.47 11.48 -26.45
C PHE A 217 -15.70 11.77 -25.16
N VAL A 218 -16.03 12.90 -24.53
CA VAL A 218 -15.52 13.22 -23.19
C VAL A 218 -16.26 12.36 -22.16
N LEU A 219 -15.54 11.44 -21.53
CA LEU A 219 -16.07 10.56 -20.49
C LEU A 219 -16.24 11.33 -19.17
N ASP A 220 -17.48 11.41 -18.67
CA ASP A 220 -17.73 11.77 -17.27
C ASP A 220 -17.45 10.55 -16.37
N SER A 221 -16.17 10.38 -16.02
CA SER A 221 -15.71 9.25 -15.21
C SER A 221 -16.38 9.20 -13.83
N ALA A 222 -16.58 10.36 -13.18
CA ALA A 222 -17.21 10.44 -11.87
C ALA A 222 -18.70 10.10 -11.94
N GLY A 223 -19.42 10.63 -12.94
CA GLY A 223 -20.80 10.28 -13.20
C GLY A 223 -20.99 8.81 -13.56
N LEU A 224 -20.05 8.21 -14.31
CA LEU A 224 -20.08 6.78 -14.62
C LEU A 224 -19.91 5.92 -13.35
N VAL A 225 -18.93 6.24 -12.50
CA VAL A 225 -18.74 5.54 -11.22
C VAL A 225 -20.00 5.65 -10.35
N ALA A 226 -20.59 6.83 -10.24
CA ALA A 226 -21.84 7.02 -9.51
C ALA A 226 -23.00 6.21 -10.11
N ASN A 227 -23.10 6.12 -11.43
CA ASN A 227 -24.11 5.34 -12.13
C ASN A 227 -23.91 3.82 -12.03
N MET A 228 -22.71 3.34 -11.70
CA MET A 228 -22.44 1.92 -11.46
C MET A 228 -22.48 1.56 -9.97
N SER A 229 -22.42 2.54 -9.07
CA SER A 229 -22.35 2.31 -7.63
C SER A 229 -23.72 1.96 -7.05
N CYS A 230 -23.77 0.95 -6.19
CA CYS A 230 -24.92 0.62 -5.35
C CYS A 230 -26.24 0.38 -6.09
N LYS A 231 -26.19 -0.17 -7.31
CA LYS A 231 -27.39 -0.45 -8.11
C LYS A 231 -28.08 -1.75 -7.74
N LYS A 232 -27.33 -2.71 -7.20
CA LYS A 232 -27.84 -4.00 -6.69
C LYS A 232 -27.39 -4.19 -5.24
N ARG A 233 -28.24 -4.83 -4.43
CA ARG A 233 -27.92 -5.10 -3.00
C ARG A 233 -26.72 -6.04 -2.84
N ASP A 234 -26.58 -7.02 -3.73
CA ASP A 234 -25.49 -8.01 -3.72
C ASP A 234 -24.58 -7.81 -4.94
N GLN A 235 -24.27 -6.55 -5.27
CA GLN A 235 -23.43 -6.21 -6.41
C GLN A 235 -22.01 -6.74 -6.20
N LYS A 236 -21.49 -7.50 -7.17
CA LYS A 236 -20.19 -8.20 -7.07
C LYS A 236 -19.03 -7.45 -7.70
N ILE A 237 -19.29 -6.18 -8.01
CA ILE A 237 -18.31 -5.24 -8.53
C ILE A 237 -18.36 -3.92 -7.76
N THR A 238 -17.22 -3.27 -7.64
CA THR A 238 -17.13 -1.93 -7.06
C THR A 238 -16.37 -1.03 -8.04
N PRO A 239 -17.04 -0.04 -8.67
CA PRO A 239 -16.40 0.93 -9.55
C PRO A 239 -15.65 1.99 -8.73
N TYR A 240 -14.49 2.40 -9.21
CA TYR A 240 -13.65 3.42 -8.61
C TYR A 240 -13.16 4.38 -9.68
N LEU A 241 -13.09 5.67 -9.31
CA LEU A 241 -12.08 6.53 -9.90
C LEU A 241 -10.72 6.01 -9.47
N LYS A 242 -9.74 5.93 -10.37
CA LYS A 242 -8.42 5.37 -10.04
C LYS A 242 -7.75 6.04 -8.83
N SER A 243 -7.98 7.34 -8.61
CA SER A 243 -7.50 8.10 -7.46
C SER A 243 -8.03 7.61 -6.10
N ASN A 244 -9.18 6.92 -6.12
CA ASN A 244 -9.91 6.45 -4.93
C ASN A 244 -9.72 4.95 -4.66
N LEU A 245 -8.93 4.26 -5.50
CA LEU A 245 -8.55 2.87 -5.22
C LEU A 245 -7.74 2.80 -3.91
N PRO A 246 -7.80 1.67 -3.17
CA PRO A 246 -6.95 1.47 -2.01
C PRO A 246 -5.48 1.72 -2.35
N LYS A 247 -4.82 2.61 -1.60
CA LYS A 247 -3.45 3.06 -1.90
C LYS A 247 -2.41 1.93 -1.89
N ARG A 248 -2.67 0.84 -1.15
CA ARG A 248 -1.82 -0.37 -1.17
C ARG A 248 -1.71 -1.03 -2.55
N LEU A 249 -2.63 -0.74 -3.48
CA LEU A 249 -2.60 -1.31 -4.83
C LEU A 249 -1.56 -0.64 -5.73
N HIS A 250 -1.15 0.61 -5.45
CA HIS A 250 -0.23 1.40 -6.29
C HIS A 250 -0.59 1.30 -7.79
N TYR A 251 -1.86 1.62 -8.09
CA TYR A 251 -2.47 1.43 -9.40
C TYR A 251 -3.31 2.64 -9.84
N ALA A 252 -2.67 3.82 -9.89
CA ALA A 252 -3.32 5.05 -10.32
C ALA A 252 -2.42 5.95 -11.18
N ASN A 253 -1.12 6.05 -10.84
CA ASN A 253 -0.19 7.01 -11.43
C ASN A 253 0.42 6.53 -12.75
N SER A 254 -0.44 6.19 -13.70
CA SER A 254 -0.07 5.96 -15.07
C SER A 254 -1.19 6.43 -15.99
N ARG A 255 -0.81 7.08 -17.08
CA ARG A 255 -1.77 7.46 -18.15
C ARG A 255 -2.37 6.26 -18.87
N ARG A 256 -1.74 5.08 -18.74
CA ARG A 256 -2.22 3.81 -19.30
C ARG A 256 -3.30 3.16 -18.44
N ILE A 257 -3.48 3.63 -17.21
CA ILE A 257 -4.58 3.23 -16.32
C ILE A 257 -5.74 4.19 -16.58
N GLU A 258 -6.83 3.64 -17.09
CA GLU A 258 -8.06 4.37 -17.32
C GLU A 258 -8.63 4.98 -16.02
N ASP A 259 -9.30 6.13 -16.13
CA ASP A 259 -9.82 6.85 -14.97
C ASP A 259 -10.86 6.06 -14.17
N VAL A 260 -11.56 5.13 -14.82
CA VAL A 260 -12.54 4.24 -14.18
C VAL A 260 -11.99 2.81 -14.14
N THR A 261 -11.78 2.31 -12.93
CA THR A 261 -11.40 0.92 -12.64
C THR A 261 -12.54 0.22 -11.90
N VAL A 262 -12.72 -1.07 -12.13
CA VAL A 262 -13.77 -1.89 -11.50
C VAL A 262 -13.10 -3.05 -10.78
N LEU A 263 -13.18 -3.05 -9.44
CA LEU A 263 -12.78 -4.21 -8.65
C LEU A 263 -13.91 -5.24 -8.67
N VAL A 264 -13.55 -6.51 -8.78
CA VAL A 264 -14.50 -7.62 -8.90
C VAL A 264 -14.26 -8.59 -7.75
N GLU A 265 -15.32 -9.08 -7.12
CA GLU A 265 -15.20 -10.10 -6.08
C GLU A 265 -14.60 -11.41 -6.66
N PRO A 266 -13.79 -12.16 -5.89
CA PRO A 266 -13.26 -13.44 -6.35
C PRO A 266 -14.36 -14.37 -6.87
N LYS A 267 -14.03 -15.16 -7.90
CA LYS A 267 -14.93 -16.07 -8.63
C LYS A 267 -15.97 -15.40 -9.54
N TRP A 268 -16.13 -14.09 -9.47
CA TRP A 268 -16.99 -13.31 -10.36
C TRP A 268 -16.18 -12.69 -11.50
N GLN A 269 -16.86 -12.29 -12.56
CA GLN A 269 -16.27 -11.53 -13.65
C GLN A 269 -17.13 -10.34 -14.04
N PHE A 270 -16.48 -9.30 -14.56
CA PHE A 270 -17.13 -8.11 -15.11
C PHE A 270 -17.22 -8.22 -16.62
N GLU A 271 -18.42 -8.09 -17.17
CA GLU A 271 -18.66 -8.07 -18.62
C GLU A 271 -19.39 -6.80 -19.04
N ARG A 272 -19.13 -6.35 -20.26
CA ARG A 272 -19.69 -5.12 -20.83
C ARG A 272 -21.18 -5.27 -21.14
N PHE A 273 -21.55 -6.34 -21.84
CA PHE A 273 -22.94 -6.69 -22.15
C PHE A 273 -23.11 -8.21 -22.11
N LEU A 274 -24.34 -8.69 -22.06
CA LEU A 274 -24.59 -10.13 -21.91
C LEU A 274 -23.93 -10.94 -23.04
N GLY A 275 -22.90 -11.72 -22.68
CA GLY A 275 -22.21 -12.61 -23.61
C GLY A 275 -21.05 -11.98 -24.38
N SER A 276 -20.62 -10.76 -24.04
CA SER A 276 -19.36 -10.20 -24.56
C SER A 276 -18.15 -10.96 -24.04
N LEU A 277 -18.17 -11.35 -22.76
CA LEU A 277 -17.10 -12.13 -22.15
C LEU A 277 -17.25 -13.63 -22.47
N ARG A 278 -16.48 -14.11 -23.46
CA ARG A 278 -16.49 -15.51 -23.90
C ARG A 278 -15.75 -16.46 -22.97
N PHE A 279 -14.70 -15.99 -22.32
CA PHE A 279 -13.93 -16.77 -21.35
C PHE A 279 -14.58 -16.69 -19.98
N CYS A 280 -15.46 -17.65 -19.67
CA CYS A 280 -16.28 -17.63 -18.46
C CYS A 280 -16.26 -18.90 -17.61
N SER A 281 -15.47 -19.91 -17.98
CA SER A 281 -15.32 -21.14 -17.18
C SER A 281 -13.85 -21.52 -17.06
N GLY A 282 -13.54 -22.40 -16.11
CA GLY A 282 -12.18 -22.81 -15.79
C GLY A 282 -11.56 -21.89 -14.74
N GLY A 283 -10.32 -21.46 -14.96
CA GLY A 283 -9.57 -20.59 -14.04
C GLY A 283 -9.33 -19.20 -14.62
N ASN A 284 -9.27 -18.19 -13.76
CA ASN A 284 -8.78 -16.85 -14.12
C ASN A 284 -8.05 -16.20 -12.95
N HIS A 285 -7.34 -15.12 -13.22
CA HIS A 285 -6.52 -14.39 -12.26
C HIS A 285 -6.46 -12.90 -12.67
N GLY A 286 -6.10 -12.00 -11.76
CA GLY A 286 -6.16 -10.55 -11.97
C GLY A 286 -6.92 -9.81 -10.87
N TYR A 287 -7.55 -10.55 -9.95
CA TYR A 287 -8.23 -10.01 -8.77
C TYR A 287 -7.24 -9.28 -7.84
N ASP A 288 -7.81 -8.65 -6.80
CA ASP A 288 -7.08 -8.03 -5.70
C ASP A 288 -5.98 -8.95 -5.16
N ASN A 289 -4.77 -8.40 -5.03
CA ASN A 289 -3.57 -9.13 -4.64
C ASN A 289 -3.53 -9.52 -3.15
N ASP A 290 -4.50 -9.10 -2.34
CA ASP A 290 -4.72 -9.62 -0.99
C ASP A 290 -5.49 -10.96 -0.96
N VAL A 291 -6.19 -11.30 -2.05
CA VAL A 291 -6.98 -12.55 -2.13
C VAL A 291 -6.04 -13.75 -2.11
N GLY A 292 -6.30 -14.69 -1.19
CA GLY A 292 -5.44 -15.87 -0.99
C GLY A 292 -5.21 -16.72 -2.25
N SER A 293 -6.22 -16.83 -3.13
CA SER A 293 -6.08 -17.56 -4.40
C SER A 293 -5.16 -16.87 -5.41
N MET A 294 -4.81 -15.58 -5.21
CA MET A 294 -3.88 -14.83 -6.05
C MET A 294 -2.44 -14.84 -5.53
N HIS A 295 -2.19 -15.42 -4.37
CA HIS A 295 -0.83 -15.50 -3.80
C HIS A 295 0.05 -16.43 -4.62
N ALA A 296 1.31 -16.04 -4.80
CA ALA A 296 2.29 -16.74 -5.62
C ALA A 296 3.30 -17.54 -4.78
N MET A 297 3.91 -18.55 -5.40
CA MET A 297 4.97 -19.34 -4.78
C MET A 297 6.29 -18.57 -4.70
N PHE A 298 7.09 -18.89 -3.67
CA PHE A 298 8.50 -18.50 -3.56
C PHE A 298 9.27 -19.61 -2.84
N LEU A 299 10.39 -20.04 -3.43
CA LEU A 299 11.36 -20.93 -2.82
C LEU A 299 12.75 -20.43 -3.19
N SER A 300 13.68 -20.45 -2.25
CA SER A 300 15.09 -20.14 -2.52
C SER A 300 15.99 -21.29 -2.11
N TYR A 301 17.05 -21.52 -2.88
CA TYR A 301 18.02 -22.60 -2.65
C TYR A 301 19.40 -22.17 -3.16
N GLY A 302 20.44 -22.35 -2.35
CA GLY A 302 21.80 -22.05 -2.77
C GLY A 302 22.70 -21.59 -1.62
N PRO A 303 24.00 -21.38 -1.88
CA PRO A 303 24.96 -21.02 -0.84
C PRO A 303 24.69 -19.67 -0.15
N LYS A 304 24.01 -18.72 -0.81
CA LYS A 304 23.71 -17.40 -0.23
C LYS A 304 22.43 -17.34 0.59
N PHE A 305 21.59 -18.37 0.54
CA PHE A 305 20.32 -18.40 1.26
C PHE A 305 20.42 -19.16 2.58
N GLN A 306 19.56 -18.81 3.52
CA GLN A 306 19.33 -19.59 4.73
C GLN A 306 18.81 -20.98 4.38
N GLN A 307 19.18 -21.98 5.18
CA GLN A 307 18.74 -23.37 4.97
C GLN A 307 17.59 -23.72 5.91
N ASN A 308 16.66 -24.57 5.45
CA ASN A 308 15.54 -25.11 6.25
C ASN A 308 14.74 -24.03 6.99
N THR A 309 14.53 -22.88 6.37
CA THR A 309 13.89 -21.71 6.98
C THR A 309 12.58 -21.41 6.25
N SER A 310 11.49 -21.33 7.00
CA SER A 310 10.24 -20.74 6.54
C SER A 310 10.24 -19.27 6.88
N ILE A 311 9.87 -18.42 5.93
CA ILE A 311 9.83 -16.97 6.11
C ILE A 311 8.39 -16.47 6.07
N GLU A 312 8.16 -15.30 6.66
CA GLU A 312 6.88 -14.59 6.58
C GLU A 312 6.59 -14.18 5.12
N PRO A 313 5.31 -13.96 4.75
CA PRO A 313 4.99 -13.48 3.42
C PRO A 313 5.60 -12.08 3.17
N PHE A 314 6.00 -11.85 1.92
CA PHE A 314 6.56 -10.60 1.41
C PHE A 314 6.01 -10.31 0.00
N ALA A 315 6.16 -9.08 -0.49
CA ALA A 315 5.71 -8.66 -1.82
C ALA A 315 6.78 -8.89 -2.91
N ASN A 316 6.36 -9.24 -4.13
CA ASN A 316 7.30 -9.56 -5.22
C ASN A 316 8.19 -8.38 -5.67
N ILE A 317 7.82 -7.14 -5.37
CA ILE A 317 8.67 -5.95 -5.58
C ILE A 317 10.01 -6.03 -4.83
N GLU A 318 10.10 -6.82 -3.75
CA GLU A 318 11.32 -6.96 -2.95
C GLU A 318 12.36 -7.87 -3.63
N LEU A 319 11.95 -8.68 -4.61
CA LEU A 319 12.83 -9.67 -5.24
C LEU A 319 13.96 -9.05 -6.05
N TYR A 320 13.76 -7.87 -6.63
CA TYR A 320 14.80 -7.20 -7.41
C TYR A 320 16.01 -6.85 -6.54
N ASN A 321 15.79 -6.27 -5.36
CA ASN A 321 16.87 -5.98 -4.39
C ASN A 321 17.52 -7.28 -3.89
N LEU A 322 16.72 -8.31 -3.57
CA LEU A 322 17.25 -9.61 -3.15
C LEU A 322 18.16 -10.23 -4.21
N MET A 323 17.75 -10.22 -5.48
CA MET A 323 18.56 -10.74 -6.58
C MET A 323 19.84 -9.91 -6.79
N CYS A 324 19.78 -8.59 -6.64
CA CYS A 324 20.97 -7.74 -6.68
C CYS A 324 21.95 -8.08 -5.54
N ASP A 325 21.46 -8.30 -4.32
CA ASP A 325 22.29 -8.71 -3.18
C ASP A 325 22.92 -10.10 -3.38
N VAL A 326 22.16 -11.03 -3.97
CA VAL A 326 22.68 -12.37 -4.34
C VAL A 326 23.75 -12.28 -5.41
N LEU A 327 23.64 -11.33 -6.34
CA LEU A 327 24.67 -11.05 -7.35
C LEU A 327 25.80 -10.15 -6.84
N GLU A 328 25.67 -9.58 -5.63
CA GLU A 328 26.60 -8.59 -5.05
C GLU A 328 26.78 -7.34 -5.93
N ILE A 329 25.67 -6.87 -6.52
CA ILE A 329 25.60 -5.66 -7.34
C ILE A 329 24.68 -4.62 -6.71
N SER A 330 24.81 -3.36 -7.13
CA SER A 330 23.95 -2.28 -6.67
C SER A 330 22.63 -2.27 -7.46
N PRO A 331 21.45 -2.22 -6.79
CA PRO A 331 20.17 -2.12 -7.47
C PRO A 331 19.98 -0.73 -8.10
N TYR A 332 19.22 -0.66 -9.20
CA TYR A 332 18.67 0.60 -9.70
C TYR A 332 17.48 1.07 -8.85
N ASN A 333 17.06 2.33 -8.99
CA ASN A 333 15.91 2.87 -8.26
C ASN A 333 14.64 2.02 -8.48
N ASN A 334 14.04 1.56 -7.39
CA ASN A 334 12.88 0.68 -7.39
C ASN A 334 11.97 0.91 -6.17
N ASN A 335 10.83 0.22 -6.10
CA ASN A 335 9.87 0.34 -4.99
C ASN A 335 10.12 -0.67 -3.85
N GLY A 336 10.99 -1.67 -4.04
CA GLY A 336 11.41 -2.55 -2.96
C GLY A 336 12.20 -1.80 -1.88
N THR A 337 12.08 -2.24 -0.64
CA THR A 337 12.77 -1.65 0.51
C THR A 337 14.06 -2.43 0.78
N HIS A 338 15.18 -1.94 0.24
CA HIS A 338 16.48 -2.64 0.31
C HIS A 338 16.87 -2.97 1.75
N GLY A 339 17.10 -4.26 2.04
CA GLY A 339 17.37 -4.79 3.36
C GLY A 339 16.18 -5.46 4.06
N SER A 340 14.94 -5.29 3.58
CA SER A 340 13.75 -5.98 4.12
C SER A 340 13.87 -7.50 4.06
N MET A 341 14.54 -8.01 3.02
CA MET A 341 14.75 -9.44 2.75
C MET A 341 16.10 -9.98 3.29
N ASN A 342 16.83 -9.20 4.10
CA ASN A 342 18.12 -9.64 4.66
C ASN A 342 18.04 -10.93 5.46
N HIS A 343 16.91 -11.19 6.11
CA HIS A 343 16.65 -12.40 6.89
C HIS A 343 16.62 -13.69 6.05
N VAL A 344 16.50 -13.58 4.71
CA VAL A 344 16.53 -14.72 3.78
C VAL A 344 17.98 -15.13 3.45
N LEU A 345 18.95 -14.23 3.66
CA LEU A 345 20.35 -14.44 3.30
C LEU A 345 21.16 -15.02 4.46
N SER A 346 22.10 -15.91 4.15
CA SER A 346 23.08 -16.46 5.12
C SER A 346 24.10 -15.41 5.54
N LYS A 347 24.44 -14.50 4.63
CA LYS A 347 25.29 -13.33 4.83
C LYS A 347 24.72 -12.15 4.05
N THR A 348 24.53 -11.02 4.70
CA THR A 348 24.00 -9.81 4.06
C THR A 348 25.07 -9.11 3.22
N PHE A 349 24.67 -8.63 2.04
CA PHE A 349 25.51 -7.76 1.20
C PHE A 349 25.30 -6.28 1.56
N TYR A 350 24.05 -5.90 1.79
CA TYR A 350 23.65 -4.55 2.17
C TYR A 350 23.18 -4.49 3.63
N ASN A 351 23.66 -3.47 4.35
CA ASN A 351 23.25 -3.19 5.73
C ASN A 351 22.49 -1.86 5.77
N PRO A 352 21.15 -1.87 5.89
CA PRO A 352 20.35 -0.65 5.89
C PRO A 352 20.58 0.19 7.16
N THR A 353 20.44 1.50 7.01
CA THR A 353 20.41 2.47 8.11
C THR A 353 19.11 3.27 8.08
N HIS A 354 18.73 3.90 9.20
CA HIS A 354 17.63 4.86 9.18
C HIS A 354 17.94 6.03 8.24
N PRO A 355 16.94 6.56 7.51
CA PRO A 355 17.10 7.80 6.76
C PRO A 355 17.38 8.97 7.72
N ALA A 356 18.17 9.93 7.28
CA ALA A 356 18.40 11.14 8.06
C ALA A 356 17.17 12.06 7.97
N GLU A 357 16.70 12.55 9.12
CA GLU A 357 15.68 13.61 9.19
C GLU A 357 16.13 14.85 8.41
N GLN A 358 15.27 15.33 7.53
CA GLN A 358 15.52 16.51 6.69
C GLN A 358 15.03 17.80 7.35
N SER A 359 13.91 17.73 8.09
CA SER A 359 13.35 18.89 8.79
C SER A 359 13.24 18.62 10.29
N LYS A 360 13.96 19.41 11.10
CA LYS A 360 13.91 19.32 12.57
C LYS A 360 12.77 20.16 13.11
N PRO A 361 12.11 19.73 14.20
CA PRO A 361 11.03 20.49 14.79
C PRO A 361 11.54 21.83 15.35
N THR A 362 10.76 22.89 15.14
CA THR A 362 10.91 24.18 15.80
C THR A 362 10.29 24.14 17.20
N GLN A 363 10.38 25.25 17.94
CA GLN A 363 9.76 25.39 19.25
C GLN A 363 8.40 26.08 19.15
N CYS A 364 7.42 25.56 19.89
CA CYS A 364 6.15 26.22 20.19
C CYS A 364 6.09 26.55 21.68
N PRO A 365 6.70 27.68 22.11
CA PRO A 365 6.87 27.98 23.52
C PRO A 365 5.54 28.33 24.19
N PHE A 366 5.41 27.93 25.46
CA PHE A 366 4.32 28.40 26.31
C PHE A 366 4.70 29.78 26.88
N ILE A 367 4.11 30.84 26.32
CA ILE A 367 4.44 32.23 26.70
C ILE A 367 3.39 32.83 27.65
N SER A 368 2.11 32.53 27.43
CA SER A 368 0.98 33.14 28.12
C SER A 368 -0.10 32.10 28.43
N LEU A 369 -0.85 32.32 29.50
CA LEU A 369 -2.05 31.55 29.84
C LEU A 369 -3.31 32.03 29.07
N THR A 370 -3.26 33.23 28.52
CA THR A 370 -4.33 33.81 27.70
C THR A 370 -3.90 33.80 26.24
N PRO A 371 -4.75 33.30 25.32
CA PRO A 371 -4.45 33.35 23.89
C PRO A 371 -4.47 34.80 23.39
N GLU A 372 -3.75 35.07 22.28
CA GLU A 372 -3.76 36.38 21.62
C GLU A 372 -5.15 36.70 21.02
N ASP A 373 -5.85 35.66 20.56
CA ASP A 373 -7.19 35.71 19.99
C ASP A 373 -7.94 34.41 20.36
N GLU A 374 -9.25 34.49 20.58
CA GLU A 374 -10.08 33.32 20.93
C GLU A 374 -10.42 32.44 19.71
N LEU A 375 -10.00 32.81 18.50
CA LEU A 375 -10.18 32.11 17.23
C LEU A 375 -11.65 31.84 16.88
N GLY A 376 -12.56 32.69 17.37
CA GLY A 376 -14.00 32.50 17.24
C GLY A 376 -14.55 31.30 17.99
N CYS A 377 -13.73 30.63 18.81
CA CYS A 377 -14.08 29.42 19.51
C CYS A 377 -14.83 29.70 20.81
N LYS A 378 -15.59 28.71 21.29
CA LYS A 378 -16.37 28.80 22.53
C LYS A 378 -16.17 27.53 23.34
N CYS A 379 -15.99 27.71 24.65
CA CYS A 379 -16.06 26.63 25.62
C CYS A 379 -16.76 27.15 26.89
N PRO A 380 -18.00 26.68 27.20
CA PRO A 380 -18.81 27.16 28.33
C PRO A 380 -18.21 26.91 29.73
N ALA A 381 -17.15 26.10 29.83
CA ALA A 381 -16.55 25.73 31.11
C ALA A 381 -15.86 26.93 31.80
N LEU A 382 -15.92 26.93 33.13
CA LEU A 382 -15.45 28.01 33.98
C LEU A 382 -13.91 28.10 33.96
N THR A 383 -13.42 29.13 33.26
CA THR A 383 -12.03 29.62 33.16
C THR A 383 -11.06 28.81 32.29
N ALA A 384 -10.99 29.17 31.00
CA ALA A 384 -9.97 28.70 30.05
C ALA A 384 -8.51 28.84 30.57
N HIS A 385 -8.27 29.79 31.49
CA HIS A 385 -6.98 30.00 32.15
C HIS A 385 -6.51 28.78 32.96
N GLU A 386 -7.42 28.12 33.69
CA GLU A 386 -7.09 26.92 34.48
C GLU A 386 -6.70 25.77 33.55
N PHE A 387 -7.42 25.57 32.45
CA PHE A 387 -7.11 24.51 31.48
C PHE A 387 -5.85 24.80 30.66
N ASN A 388 -5.57 26.06 30.33
CA ASN A 388 -4.34 26.41 29.61
C ASN A 388 -3.09 26.16 30.46
N SER A 389 -3.18 26.27 31.79
CA SER A 389 -2.07 25.95 32.68
C SER A 389 -1.59 24.49 32.56
N ARG A 390 -2.50 23.57 32.20
CA ARG A 390 -2.19 22.14 31.98
C ARG A 390 -1.32 21.89 30.75
N LEU A 391 -1.30 22.82 29.79
CA LEU A 391 -0.43 22.73 28.61
C LEU A 391 1.02 23.14 28.92
N ASN A 392 1.28 23.72 30.10
CA ASN A 392 2.61 24.10 30.56
C ASN A 392 3.29 22.98 31.36
N LEU A 393 3.60 21.88 30.67
CA LEU A 393 4.23 20.69 31.27
C LEU A 393 5.68 20.97 31.69
N THR A 394 6.05 20.50 32.88
CA THR A 394 7.42 20.40 33.38
C THR A 394 8.26 19.44 32.52
N LEU A 395 9.59 19.47 32.70
CA LEU A 395 10.48 18.55 31.97
C LEU A 395 10.19 17.09 32.33
N GLU A 396 9.88 16.82 33.60
CA GLU A 396 9.52 15.50 34.11
C GLU A 396 8.21 15.00 33.47
N GLU A 397 7.19 15.85 33.38
CA GLU A 397 5.91 15.51 32.75
C GLU A 397 6.04 15.29 31.24
N LYS A 398 6.82 16.14 30.54
CA LYS A 398 7.15 15.91 29.12
C LYS A 398 7.84 14.57 28.92
N THR A 399 8.83 14.27 29.76
CA THR A 399 9.56 12.99 29.72
C THR A 399 8.63 11.81 30.01
N ALA A 400 7.69 11.95 30.95
CA ALA A 400 6.70 10.92 31.26
C ALA A 400 5.74 10.67 30.09
N SER A 401 5.25 11.74 29.46
CA SER A 401 4.42 11.67 28.25
C SER A 401 5.16 10.99 27.10
N GLU A 402 6.41 11.37 26.84
CA GLU A 402 7.27 10.74 25.82
C GLU A 402 7.49 9.25 26.10
N ARG A 403 7.79 8.88 27.35
CA ARG A 403 7.94 7.46 27.73
C ARG A 403 6.67 6.64 27.51
N LYS A 404 5.49 7.24 27.58
CA LYS A 404 4.21 6.54 27.39
C LYS A 404 3.78 6.51 25.93
N HIS A 405 3.94 7.62 25.23
CA HIS A 405 3.32 7.86 23.91
C HIS A 405 4.32 7.82 22.76
N MET A 406 5.62 7.96 23.02
CA MET A 406 6.71 7.88 22.02
C MET A 406 7.58 6.64 22.23
N LEU A 407 6.95 5.48 22.44
CA LEU A 407 7.62 4.20 22.76
C LEU A 407 8.74 3.82 21.77
N PHE A 408 8.65 4.30 20.53
CA PHE A 408 9.59 3.99 19.47
C PHE A 408 10.25 5.23 18.85
N GLY A 409 10.20 6.35 19.58
CA GLY A 409 10.58 7.67 19.10
C GLY A 409 9.49 8.36 18.30
N ARG A 410 9.67 9.68 18.12
CA ARG A 410 8.78 10.49 17.30
C ARG A 410 8.93 10.14 15.81
N PRO A 411 7.86 10.27 15.01
CA PRO A 411 7.98 10.31 13.56
C PRO A 411 9.00 11.38 13.13
N GLN A 412 9.94 11.01 12.27
CA GLN A 412 10.93 11.95 11.71
C GLN A 412 10.45 12.50 10.38
N MET A 413 10.73 13.78 10.09
CA MET A 413 10.30 14.44 8.86
C MET A 413 11.36 14.29 7.76
N LEU A 414 11.04 13.53 6.72
CA LEU A 414 11.90 13.34 5.56
C LEU A 414 11.65 14.39 4.46
N GLN A 415 10.58 15.16 4.57
CA GLN A 415 10.34 16.30 3.69
C GLN A 415 11.33 17.43 4.02
N PRO A 416 12.03 18.00 3.02
CA PRO A 416 12.88 19.17 3.23
C PRO A 416 12.04 20.43 3.49
N ASP A 417 12.61 21.39 4.22
CA ASP A 417 12.05 22.72 4.46
C ASP A 417 10.63 22.75 5.08
N SER A 418 10.21 21.70 5.78
CA SER A 418 8.88 21.63 6.41
C SER A 418 8.88 22.24 7.81
N GLY A 419 8.13 23.34 7.99
CA GLY A 419 7.96 24.01 9.28
C GLY A 419 6.93 23.31 10.19
N TYR A 420 7.41 22.63 11.24
CA TYR A 420 6.55 22.06 12.27
C TYR A 420 7.17 22.13 13.66
N CYS A 421 6.35 22.06 14.71
CA CYS A 421 6.80 21.98 16.11
C CYS A 421 6.17 20.78 16.82
N VAL A 422 6.75 20.35 17.94
CA VAL A 422 6.18 19.29 18.78
C VAL A 422 5.38 19.89 19.93
N LEU A 423 4.12 19.47 20.06
CA LEU A 423 3.24 19.83 21.16
C LEU A 423 3.09 18.63 22.08
N HIS A 424 3.43 18.82 23.36
CA HIS A 424 3.27 17.80 24.39
C HIS A 424 1.98 18.03 25.18
N GLN A 425 1.24 16.96 25.39
CA GLN A 425 0.12 16.86 26.33
C GLN A 425 0.36 15.64 27.23
N GLU A 426 -0.39 15.52 28.33
CA GLU A 426 -0.26 14.33 29.20
C GLU A 426 -0.69 13.03 28.49
N GLY A 427 -1.76 13.10 27.69
CA GLY A 427 -2.38 11.93 27.05
C GLY A 427 -1.92 11.63 25.62
N PHE A 428 -1.24 12.57 24.97
CA PHE A 428 -0.76 12.44 23.60
C PHE A 428 0.35 13.45 23.29
N ILE A 429 1.02 13.26 22.16
CA ILE A 429 2.01 14.20 21.63
C ILE A 429 1.73 14.36 20.13
N SER A 430 1.79 15.57 19.60
CA SER A 430 1.57 15.85 18.18
C SER A 430 2.69 16.67 17.53
N GLY A 431 2.86 16.50 16.22
CA GLY A 431 3.68 17.35 15.38
C GLY A 431 2.79 18.32 14.62
N TYR A 432 2.80 19.60 14.97
CA TYR A 432 1.93 20.64 14.40
C TYR A 432 2.62 21.41 13.28
N SER A 433 2.02 21.48 12.10
CA SER A 433 2.54 22.29 10.99
C SER A 433 1.93 23.68 10.98
N HIS A 434 2.80 24.68 10.89
CA HIS A 434 2.40 26.08 10.75
C HIS A 434 2.00 26.43 9.31
N GLU A 435 2.26 25.55 8.35
CA GLU A 435 1.99 25.75 6.93
C GLU A 435 0.60 25.25 6.55
N VAL A 436 0.25 24.03 6.96
CA VAL A 436 -1.07 23.44 6.70
C VAL A 436 -2.09 23.68 7.83
N LEU A 437 -1.66 24.38 8.90
CA LEU A 437 -2.50 24.79 10.03
C LEU A 437 -3.19 23.62 10.76
N MET A 438 -2.54 22.47 10.81
CA MET A 438 -3.04 21.27 11.47
C MET A 438 -1.90 20.34 11.90
N PRO A 439 -2.14 19.40 12.83
CA PRO A 439 -1.18 18.36 13.16
C PRO A 439 -0.90 17.42 11.97
N LEU A 440 0.39 17.22 11.66
CA LEU A 440 0.87 16.24 10.68
C LEU A 440 0.81 14.81 11.23
N TRP A 441 0.93 14.68 12.55
CA TRP A 441 0.74 13.42 13.25
C TRP A 441 0.35 13.67 14.71
N SER A 442 -0.37 12.72 15.30
CA SER A 442 -0.67 12.64 16.73
C SER A 442 -0.41 11.22 17.22
N SER A 443 0.36 11.07 18.30
CA SER A 443 0.70 9.78 18.88
C SER A 443 0.24 9.64 20.32
N PHE A 444 -0.36 8.50 20.62
CA PHE A 444 -0.91 8.16 21.92
C PHE A 444 -0.90 6.64 22.13
N THR A 445 -1.08 6.20 23.38
CA THR A 445 -1.00 4.78 23.75
C THR A 445 -2.23 4.44 24.57
N ILE A 446 -2.93 3.39 24.13
CA ILE A 446 -4.11 2.84 24.78
C ILE A 446 -3.69 1.54 25.45
N ASP A 447 -3.69 1.53 26.78
CA ASP A 447 -3.46 0.31 27.57
C ASP A 447 -4.65 -0.67 27.39
N LYS A 448 -4.45 -1.93 27.76
CA LYS A 448 -5.53 -2.93 27.69
C LYS A 448 -6.73 -2.47 28.53
N PRO A 449 -7.91 -2.24 27.93
CA PRO A 449 -9.04 -1.68 28.66
C PRO A 449 -9.69 -2.72 29.59
N ALA A 450 -10.30 -2.25 30.68
CA ALA A 450 -11.02 -3.10 31.63
C ALA A 450 -12.39 -3.60 31.09
N ASN A 451 -13.00 -2.84 30.17
CA ASN A 451 -14.25 -3.19 29.49
C ASN A 451 -14.21 -2.70 28.03
N LEU A 452 -15.18 -3.16 27.24
CA LEU A 452 -15.33 -2.81 25.82
C LEU A 452 -16.48 -1.82 25.56
N ASP A 453 -16.99 -1.16 26.60
CA ASP A 453 -18.02 -0.13 26.43
C ASP A 453 -17.48 0.99 25.52
N PRO A 454 -18.27 1.55 24.60
CA PRO A 454 -17.81 2.67 23.78
C PRO A 454 -17.29 3.85 24.63
N LEU A 455 -16.36 4.63 24.09
CA LEU A 455 -15.92 5.86 24.77
C LEU A 455 -17.11 6.81 25.01
N PRO A 456 -17.12 7.55 26.13
CA PRO A 456 -18.17 8.54 26.40
C PRO A 456 -18.18 9.64 25.33
N ALA A 457 -19.26 10.41 25.25
CA ALA A 457 -19.30 11.55 24.34
C ALA A 457 -18.24 12.61 24.71
N VAL A 458 -17.64 13.23 23.69
CA VAL A 458 -16.78 14.42 23.86
C VAL A 458 -17.61 15.57 24.41
N ILE A 459 -17.03 16.39 25.28
CA ILE A 459 -17.68 17.59 25.83
C ILE A 459 -18.22 18.46 24.68
N PRO A 460 -19.55 18.66 24.57
CA PRO A 460 -20.13 19.35 23.44
C PRO A 460 -19.86 20.85 23.51
N ASN A 461 -19.75 21.49 22.35
CA ASN A 461 -19.59 22.94 22.21
C ASN A 461 -18.42 23.52 23.01
N CYS A 462 -17.33 22.75 23.17
CA CYS A 462 -16.11 23.21 23.80
C CYS A 462 -14.91 23.04 22.87
N LEU A 463 -14.38 24.16 22.41
CA LEU A 463 -13.13 24.24 21.65
C LEU A 463 -12.46 25.58 22.00
N ARG A 464 -11.13 25.63 22.01
CA ARG A 464 -10.37 26.86 22.31
C ARG A 464 -9.08 26.95 21.51
N ALA A 465 -8.50 28.15 21.48
CA ALA A 465 -7.15 28.37 20.96
C ALA A 465 -6.09 27.61 21.78
N ASP A 466 -5.03 27.15 21.12
CA ASP A 466 -3.85 26.63 21.80
C ASP A 466 -2.88 27.79 22.06
N VAL A 467 -2.65 28.13 23.34
CA VAL A 467 -1.82 29.28 23.74
C VAL A 467 -0.34 29.18 23.35
N ARG A 468 0.11 28.02 22.86
CA ARG A 468 1.47 27.80 22.35
C ARG A 468 1.61 28.18 20.87
N LEU A 469 0.49 28.45 20.19
CA LEU A 469 0.44 28.78 18.78
C LEU A 469 -0.10 30.21 18.60
N PRO A 470 0.48 31.02 17.71
CA PRO A 470 -0.03 32.34 17.41
C PRO A 470 -1.30 32.26 16.54
N GLU A 471 -2.10 33.33 16.55
CA GLU A 471 -3.38 33.41 15.82
C GLU A 471 -3.21 33.10 14.32
N HIS A 472 -2.26 33.77 13.66
CA HIS A 472 -2.03 33.65 12.22
C HIS A 472 -1.51 32.27 11.76
N GLN A 473 -1.15 31.39 12.70
CA GLN A 473 -0.72 30.01 12.45
C GLN A 473 -1.69 29.00 13.06
N SER A 474 -2.92 29.42 13.36
CA SER A 474 -3.95 28.56 13.95
C SER A 474 -5.23 28.61 13.11
N PRO A 475 -5.92 27.47 12.92
CA PRO A 475 -7.24 27.47 12.32
C PRO A 475 -8.27 28.08 13.29
N ARG A 476 -9.38 28.60 12.76
CA ARG A 476 -10.43 29.24 13.56
C ARG A 476 -11.74 28.44 13.55
N CYS A 477 -12.53 28.54 14.62
CA CYS A 477 -13.80 27.83 14.72
C CYS A 477 -14.86 28.34 13.74
N ASP A 478 -14.94 29.66 13.56
CA ASP A 478 -15.86 30.34 12.63
C ASP A 478 -15.63 29.94 11.16
N GLN A 479 -14.38 29.64 10.79
CA GLN A 479 -14.03 29.09 9.49
C GLN A 479 -14.67 27.72 9.24
N PHE A 480 -14.73 26.84 10.25
CA PHE A 480 -15.40 25.55 10.12
C PHE A 480 -16.92 25.66 10.16
N GLU A 481 -17.48 26.60 10.94
CA GLU A 481 -18.93 26.85 10.97
C GLU A 481 -19.48 27.30 9.61
N THR A 482 -18.65 27.97 8.81
CA THR A 482 -19.00 28.50 7.48
C THR A 482 -18.53 27.61 6.31
N ALA A 483 -17.85 26.49 6.60
CA ALA A 483 -17.22 25.62 5.60
C ALA A 483 -18.20 24.75 4.77
N GLY A 484 -19.51 24.86 5.01
CA GLY A 484 -20.54 24.14 4.25
C GLY A 484 -20.52 22.64 4.54
N ASN A 485 -19.93 21.84 3.64
CA ASN A 485 -19.91 20.37 3.74
C ASN A 485 -18.65 19.82 4.42
N LEU A 486 -17.89 20.66 5.11
CA LEU A 486 -16.74 20.26 5.93
C LEU A 486 -17.00 20.67 7.37
N THR A 487 -16.49 19.87 8.29
CA THR A 487 -16.50 20.15 9.72
C THR A 487 -15.11 19.90 10.30
N HIS A 488 -14.92 20.24 11.57
CA HIS A 488 -13.72 19.88 12.29
C HIS A 488 -13.87 18.49 12.94
N ALA A 489 -12.76 17.80 13.09
CA ALA A 489 -12.64 16.59 13.90
C ALA A 489 -11.26 16.56 14.58
N PHE A 490 -11.11 15.69 15.56
CA PHE A 490 -9.90 15.59 16.36
C PHE A 490 -9.02 14.43 15.89
N LEU A 491 -7.70 14.65 15.78
CA LEU A 491 -6.76 13.55 15.52
C LEU A 491 -6.54 12.66 16.74
N TYR A 492 -6.40 13.27 17.91
CA TYR A 492 -6.46 12.58 19.19
C TYR A 492 -7.89 12.65 19.77
N PRO A 493 -8.52 11.52 20.12
CA PRO A 493 -9.88 11.50 20.67
C PRO A 493 -9.93 12.11 22.09
N PRO A 494 -10.58 13.27 22.31
CA PRO A 494 -10.59 13.92 23.63
C PRO A 494 -11.22 13.06 24.73
N ASN A 495 -12.20 12.24 24.36
CA ASN A 495 -12.94 11.32 25.23
C ASN A 495 -12.18 10.03 25.60
N LEU A 496 -10.94 9.84 25.12
CA LEU A 496 -10.08 8.75 25.57
C LEU A 496 -9.47 9.02 26.95
N ASN A 497 -9.41 10.29 27.36
CA ASN A 497 -8.90 10.68 28.66
C ASN A 497 -9.80 10.17 29.80
N ILE A 498 -9.16 9.75 30.90
CA ILE A 498 -9.82 9.09 32.04
C ILE A 498 -10.70 10.06 32.84
N THR A 499 -10.33 11.35 32.84
CA THR A 499 -11.03 12.41 33.59
C THR A 499 -11.59 13.48 32.64
N GLU A 500 -12.68 14.13 33.06
CA GLU A 500 -13.30 15.25 32.33
C GLU A 500 -12.31 16.41 32.15
N GLU A 501 -11.48 16.70 33.17
CA GLU A 501 -10.46 17.75 33.13
C GLU A 501 -9.37 17.49 32.08
N GLN A 502 -8.95 16.24 31.91
CA GLN A 502 -7.96 15.89 30.90
C GLN A 502 -8.51 16.04 29.48
N GLN A 503 -9.83 15.93 29.25
CA GLN A 503 -10.39 16.15 27.90
C GLN A 503 -10.04 17.56 27.38
N TYR A 504 -9.96 18.57 28.26
CA TYR A 504 -9.57 19.91 27.86
C TYR A 504 -8.17 19.96 27.24
N ASP A 505 -7.24 19.07 27.55
CA ASP A 505 -5.91 19.07 26.91
C ASP A 505 -5.99 18.79 25.40
N ALA A 506 -7.08 18.14 24.96
CA ALA A 506 -7.34 17.77 23.57
C ALA A 506 -8.38 18.65 22.86
N LEU A 507 -9.14 19.47 23.61
CA LEU A 507 -10.14 20.41 23.08
C LEU A 507 -9.49 21.74 22.66
N THR A 508 -8.43 21.67 21.86
CA THR A 508 -7.68 22.80 21.31
C THR A 508 -7.67 22.79 19.79
N MET A 509 -7.56 23.96 19.16
CA MET A 509 -7.43 24.07 17.69
C MET A 509 -6.18 23.37 17.13
N SER A 510 -5.15 23.13 17.95
CA SER A 510 -3.94 22.39 17.55
C SER A 510 -4.16 20.88 17.36
N ASN A 511 -5.31 20.34 17.75
CA ASN A 511 -5.70 18.93 17.57
C ASN A 511 -6.76 18.74 16.46
N VAL A 512 -7.13 19.81 15.75
CA VAL A 512 -8.22 19.82 14.77
C VAL A 512 -7.70 19.58 13.35
N ALA A 513 -8.44 18.78 12.59
CA ALA A 513 -8.27 18.62 11.14
C ALA A 513 -9.63 18.67 10.41
N PRO A 514 -9.70 19.14 9.14
CA PRO A 514 -10.94 19.23 8.37
C PRO A 514 -11.43 17.84 7.93
N MET A 515 -12.67 17.51 8.25
CA MET A 515 -13.31 16.26 7.85
C MET A 515 -14.69 16.46 7.20
N TYR A 516 -14.98 15.69 6.16
CA TYR A 516 -16.32 15.54 5.62
C TYR A 516 -17.22 14.82 6.65
N PRO A 517 -18.48 15.25 6.84
CA PRO A 517 -19.39 14.62 7.78
C PRO A 517 -19.55 13.10 7.58
N ALA A 518 -19.56 12.63 6.32
CA ALA A 518 -19.65 11.21 6.00
C ALA A 518 -18.42 10.43 6.49
N PHE A 519 -17.21 10.97 6.26
CA PHE A 519 -15.97 10.39 6.76
C PHE A 519 -15.86 10.46 8.29
N LYS A 520 -16.32 11.55 8.91
CA LYS A 520 -16.31 11.73 10.36
C LYS A 520 -17.04 10.58 11.07
N ARG A 521 -18.10 10.00 10.48
CA ARG A 521 -18.78 8.81 11.04
C ARG A 521 -17.84 7.60 11.13
N ILE A 522 -17.03 7.37 10.10
CA ILE A 522 -16.00 6.30 10.09
C ILE A 522 -14.94 6.61 11.16
N TRP A 523 -14.47 7.86 11.18
CA TRP A 523 -13.45 8.32 12.13
C TRP A 523 -13.90 8.18 13.58
N ASP A 524 -15.10 8.63 13.91
CA ASP A 524 -15.67 8.56 15.25
C ASP A 524 -15.86 7.10 15.68
N TYR A 525 -16.38 6.22 14.81
CA TYR A 525 -16.55 4.80 15.13
C TYR A 525 -15.21 4.09 15.36
N LEU A 526 -14.18 4.43 14.55
CA LEU A 526 -12.82 3.93 14.75
C LEU A 526 -12.32 4.31 16.15
N HIS A 527 -12.40 5.58 16.52
CA HIS A 527 -11.88 6.07 17.80
C HIS A 527 -12.69 5.58 19.01
N ASN A 528 -14.02 5.65 18.93
CA ASN A 528 -14.89 5.39 20.07
C ASN A 528 -15.09 3.89 20.35
N THR A 529 -14.93 3.04 19.32
CA THR A 529 -15.25 1.61 19.41
C THR A 529 -14.05 0.74 19.04
N LEU A 530 -13.50 0.91 17.83
CA LEU A 530 -12.53 -0.04 17.30
C LEU A 530 -11.15 0.05 17.97
N LEU A 531 -10.68 1.25 18.32
CA LEU A 531 -9.39 1.40 19.02
C LEU A 531 -9.39 0.69 20.39
N LYS A 532 -10.49 0.77 21.15
CA LYS A 532 -10.64 -0.01 22.41
C LYS A 532 -10.64 -1.51 22.14
N LYS A 533 -11.37 -1.96 21.11
CA LYS A 533 -11.39 -3.36 20.68
C LYS A 533 -9.96 -3.85 20.37
N TYR A 534 -9.22 -3.12 19.54
CA TYR A 534 -7.85 -3.48 19.19
C TYR A 534 -6.89 -3.42 20.39
N ALA A 535 -7.01 -2.42 21.27
CA ALA A 535 -6.24 -2.38 22.51
C ALA A 535 -6.50 -3.60 23.40
N SER A 536 -7.74 -4.13 23.42
CA SER A 536 -8.06 -5.36 24.14
C SER A 536 -7.42 -6.60 23.52
N ILE A 537 -7.55 -6.74 22.18
CA ILE A 537 -7.04 -7.89 21.41
C ILE A 537 -5.51 -7.96 21.48
N TYR A 538 -4.83 -6.82 21.35
CA TYR A 538 -3.37 -6.75 21.24
C TYR A 538 -2.65 -6.43 22.56
N ASN A 539 -3.36 -6.50 23.70
CA ASN A 539 -2.82 -6.23 25.02
C ASN A 539 -2.19 -4.81 25.15
N GLY A 540 -2.90 -3.82 24.63
CA GLY A 540 -2.45 -2.44 24.53
C GLY A 540 -1.79 -2.12 23.18
N ILE A 541 -2.04 -0.92 22.68
CA ILE A 541 -1.57 -0.45 21.37
C ILE A 541 -1.01 0.97 21.49
N ASN A 542 0.05 1.25 20.74
CA ASN A 542 0.42 2.60 20.38
C ASN A 542 -0.25 2.96 19.06
N VAL A 543 -0.76 4.18 18.96
CA VAL A 543 -1.51 4.69 17.82
C VAL A 543 -0.81 5.95 17.32
N VAL A 544 -0.62 6.05 16.01
CA VAL A 544 -0.23 7.30 15.34
C VAL A 544 -1.26 7.60 14.26
N THR A 545 -1.86 8.79 14.30
CA THR A 545 -2.85 9.25 13.31
C THR A 545 -2.38 10.55 12.65
N GLY A 546 -2.82 10.83 11.42
CA GLY A 546 -2.51 12.10 10.75
C GLY A 546 -3.14 12.25 9.37
N PRO A 547 -3.13 13.48 8.81
CA PRO A 547 -3.61 13.77 7.46
C PRO A 547 -2.61 13.28 6.40
N VAL A 548 -3.12 13.12 5.17
CA VAL A 548 -2.35 12.76 3.99
C VAL A 548 -2.78 13.63 2.80
N PHE A 549 -1.81 14.13 2.05
CA PHE A 549 -2.01 14.95 0.86
C PHE A 549 -1.36 14.26 -0.34
N ASP A 550 -2.18 13.73 -1.25
CA ASP A 550 -1.80 12.97 -2.44
C ASP A 550 -2.85 13.22 -3.56
N TYR A 551 -2.93 14.47 -3.99
CA TYR A 551 -3.83 15.00 -5.02
C TYR A 551 -3.45 14.52 -6.42
N ASN A 552 -2.17 14.28 -6.66
CA ASN A 552 -1.66 13.74 -7.92
C ASN A 552 -1.69 12.20 -7.96
N TYR A 553 -2.17 11.55 -6.89
CA TYR A 553 -2.39 10.10 -6.75
C TYR A 553 -1.14 9.25 -7.08
N ASP A 554 0.05 9.76 -6.77
CA ASP A 554 1.33 9.08 -6.99
C ASP A 554 1.83 8.27 -5.79
N GLY A 555 1.07 8.28 -4.69
CA GLY A 555 1.41 7.53 -3.47
C GLY A 555 2.56 8.15 -2.67
N ARG A 556 2.92 9.40 -2.96
CA ARG A 556 3.90 10.20 -2.23
C ARG A 556 3.24 11.43 -1.63
N TYR A 557 3.95 12.06 -0.70
CA TYR A 557 3.50 13.34 -0.16
C TYR A 557 3.54 14.43 -1.24
N ASP A 558 2.52 15.28 -1.25
CA ASP A 558 2.48 16.48 -2.09
C ASP A 558 3.28 17.63 -1.47
N ALA A 559 3.97 18.40 -2.32
CA ALA A 559 4.42 19.75 -1.98
C ALA A 559 3.24 20.73 -1.89
N ILE A 560 3.43 21.88 -1.24
CA ILE A 560 2.37 22.90 -1.03
C ILE A 560 1.72 23.32 -2.35
N GLU A 561 2.51 23.44 -3.43
CA GLU A 561 2.02 23.86 -4.75
C GLU A 561 1.12 22.82 -5.42
N GLN A 562 1.21 21.56 -4.99
CA GLN A 562 0.40 20.46 -5.51
C GLN A 562 -0.94 20.31 -4.76
N MET A 563 -1.09 20.96 -3.60
CA MET A 563 -2.30 20.91 -2.79
C MET A 563 -3.39 21.81 -3.40
N GLN A 564 -4.48 21.19 -3.86
CA GLN A 564 -5.46 21.89 -4.72
C GLN A 564 -6.78 22.25 -4.05
N GLN A 565 -7.15 21.59 -2.95
CA GLN A 565 -8.44 21.83 -2.29
C GLN A 565 -8.23 22.37 -0.87
N PHE A 566 -9.04 23.38 -0.53
CA PHE A 566 -8.97 24.11 0.72
C PHE A 566 -10.36 24.22 1.32
N VAL A 567 -10.43 24.31 2.66
CA VAL A 567 -11.67 24.66 3.35
C VAL A 567 -12.16 26.01 2.81
N PRO A 568 -13.42 26.13 2.37
CA PRO A 568 -13.91 27.32 1.67
C PRO A 568 -13.62 28.63 2.41
N GLY A 569 -13.02 29.59 1.69
CA GLY A 569 -12.69 30.90 2.26
C GLY A 569 -11.43 30.94 3.15
N THR A 570 -10.64 29.86 3.17
CA THR A 570 -9.42 29.75 3.99
C THR A 570 -8.24 29.20 3.18
N ASN A 571 -7.07 29.12 3.81
CA ASN A 571 -5.88 28.42 3.32
C ASN A 571 -5.68 27.03 3.97
N ILE A 572 -6.68 26.51 4.69
CA ILE A 572 -6.57 25.19 5.35
C ILE A 572 -6.76 24.11 4.29
N THR A 573 -5.69 23.39 3.97
CA THR A 573 -5.73 22.30 2.98
C THR A 573 -6.63 21.16 3.44
N ILE A 574 -7.41 20.58 2.51
CA ILE A 574 -8.22 19.38 2.79
C ILE A 574 -7.34 18.14 2.59
N PRO A 575 -7.22 17.21 3.56
CA PRO A 575 -6.52 15.96 3.35
C PRO A 575 -7.25 15.09 2.32
N THR A 576 -6.49 14.39 1.49
CA THR A 576 -7.03 13.38 0.56
C THR A 576 -7.34 12.07 1.29
N HIS A 577 -6.54 11.74 2.31
CA HIS A 577 -6.69 10.57 3.16
C HIS A 577 -6.34 10.92 4.61
N TYR A 578 -6.67 10.03 5.53
CA TYR A 578 -6.11 10.01 6.88
C TYR A 578 -5.42 8.67 7.13
N PHE A 579 -4.23 8.73 7.72
CA PHE A 579 -3.51 7.52 8.10
C PHE A 579 -3.75 7.17 9.57
N VAL A 580 -3.67 5.87 9.85
CA VAL A 580 -3.69 5.33 11.22
C VAL A 580 -2.68 4.19 11.27
N VAL A 581 -1.68 4.27 12.16
CA VAL A 581 -0.69 3.22 12.41
C VAL A 581 -0.88 2.70 13.83
N LEU A 582 -1.31 1.44 13.95
CA LEU A 582 -1.41 0.71 15.20
C LEU A 582 -0.17 -0.14 15.38
N THR A 583 0.49 -0.03 16.53
CA THR A 583 1.67 -0.84 16.88
C THR A 583 1.42 -1.57 18.18
N SER A 584 1.72 -2.87 18.20
CA SER A 584 1.62 -3.75 19.36
C SER A 584 2.81 -4.71 19.43
N CYS A 585 2.89 -5.49 20.50
CA CYS A 585 3.87 -6.57 20.59
C CYS A 585 3.39 -7.81 19.84
N LYS A 586 4.25 -8.45 19.03
CA LYS A 586 3.89 -9.71 18.36
C LYS A 586 3.57 -10.82 19.37
N ASN A 587 4.24 -10.79 20.53
CA ASN A 587 3.86 -11.62 21.67
C ASN A 587 2.67 -11.01 22.42
N ALA A 588 1.47 -11.54 22.20
CA ALA A 588 0.24 -11.08 22.85
C ALA A 588 0.27 -11.10 24.39
N GLY A 589 1.18 -11.88 25.01
CA GLY A 589 1.38 -11.89 26.45
C GLY A 589 2.08 -10.65 27.01
N GLN A 590 2.66 -9.79 26.16
CA GLN A 590 3.37 -8.58 26.56
C GLN A 590 2.65 -7.33 26.06
N PRO A 591 2.47 -6.30 26.90
CA PRO A 591 1.95 -5.02 26.44
C PRO A 591 2.97 -4.29 25.57
N VAL A 592 2.48 -3.43 24.69
CA VAL A 592 3.33 -2.64 23.77
C VAL A 592 4.42 -1.84 24.52
N SER A 593 4.11 -1.33 25.72
CA SER A 593 5.02 -0.56 26.57
C SER A 593 6.18 -1.36 27.15
N ALA A 594 6.06 -2.70 27.19
CA ALA A 594 7.10 -3.61 27.68
C ALA A 594 7.64 -4.54 26.59
N CYS A 595 7.34 -4.27 25.32
CA CYS A 595 7.71 -5.15 24.22
C CYS A 595 9.22 -5.06 23.92
N GLY A 596 9.96 -6.10 24.31
CA GLY A 596 11.38 -6.25 23.96
C GLY A 596 11.65 -7.05 22.68
N GLY A 597 10.66 -7.81 22.19
CA GLY A 597 10.78 -8.67 21.00
C GLY A 597 10.20 -8.03 19.72
N GLU A 598 9.85 -8.84 18.74
CA GLU A 598 9.27 -8.37 17.47
C GLU A 598 7.98 -7.56 17.68
N LEU A 599 7.81 -6.51 16.87
CA LEU A 599 6.60 -5.72 16.81
C LEU A 599 5.61 -6.30 15.78
N GLN A 600 4.34 -5.99 16.00
CA GLN A 600 3.27 -6.19 15.03
C GLN A 600 2.60 -4.85 14.74
N THR A 601 2.30 -4.61 13.47
CA THR A 601 1.67 -3.38 13.01
C THR A 601 0.41 -3.67 12.21
N VAL A 602 -0.57 -2.77 12.33
CA VAL A 602 -1.73 -2.68 11.44
C VAL A 602 -1.85 -1.21 11.05
N SER A 603 -1.79 -0.91 9.76
CA SER A 603 -1.88 0.46 9.26
C SER A 603 -3.01 0.63 8.23
N PHE A 604 -3.58 1.82 8.18
CA PHE A 604 -4.70 2.17 7.31
C PHE A 604 -4.42 3.50 6.59
N LEU A 605 -4.84 3.59 5.32
CA LEU A 605 -4.88 4.84 4.55
C LEU A 605 -6.32 5.07 4.10
N LEU A 606 -7.10 5.77 4.92
CA LEU A 606 -8.54 5.89 4.75
C LEU A 606 -8.87 7.06 3.81
N PRO A 607 -9.59 6.83 2.69
CA PRO A 607 -9.92 7.88 1.75
C PRO A 607 -10.89 8.90 2.36
N HIS A 608 -10.52 10.17 2.33
CA HIS A 608 -11.29 11.25 2.91
C HIS A 608 -12.35 11.75 1.92
N ARG A 609 -13.54 11.12 1.93
CA ARG A 609 -14.61 11.36 0.96
C ARG A 609 -15.84 12.04 1.56
N ALA A 610 -16.53 12.80 0.71
CA ALA A 610 -17.78 13.49 1.03
C ALA A 610 -18.99 12.57 1.23
N ASP A 611 -18.88 11.31 0.82
CA ASP A 611 -19.90 10.28 0.93
C ASP A 611 -19.28 8.91 1.26
N ASN A 612 -20.12 7.97 1.69
CA ASN A 612 -19.73 6.58 2.00
C ASN A 612 -20.31 5.60 0.95
N THR A 613 -20.42 6.02 -0.31
CA THR A 613 -21.01 5.20 -1.39
C THR A 613 -20.18 3.97 -1.74
N GLU A 614 -18.90 3.95 -1.39
CA GLU A 614 -18.00 2.81 -1.65
C GLU A 614 -18.53 1.47 -1.11
N ARG A 615 -19.22 1.50 0.04
CA ARG A 615 -19.77 0.29 0.67
C ARG A 615 -21.26 0.09 0.47
N CYS A 616 -21.97 1.06 -0.09
CA CYS A 616 -23.41 1.00 -0.27
C CYS A 616 -24.22 0.75 1.02
N LYS A 617 -23.62 1.00 2.19
CA LYS A 617 -24.18 0.75 3.52
C LYS A 617 -24.23 1.99 4.40
N SER A 618 -24.15 3.18 3.79
CA SER A 618 -24.10 4.45 4.53
C SER A 618 -25.34 4.73 5.37
N THR A 619 -26.48 4.08 5.09
CA THR A 619 -27.71 4.17 5.89
C THR A 619 -27.81 3.13 6.99
N GLU A 620 -26.91 2.15 7.01
CA GLU A 620 -26.84 1.12 8.05
C GLU A 620 -26.04 1.62 9.25
N ASP A 621 -26.20 0.93 10.38
CA ASP A 621 -25.41 1.15 11.60
C ASP A 621 -23.92 0.93 11.31
N GLU A 622 -23.07 1.82 11.83
CA GLU A 622 -21.62 1.82 11.62
C GLU A 622 -20.97 0.48 11.99
N SER A 623 -21.52 -0.23 12.98
CA SER A 623 -21.00 -1.53 13.41
C SER A 623 -21.06 -2.63 12.35
N LEU A 624 -21.93 -2.47 11.34
CA LEU A 624 -22.14 -3.48 10.31
C LEU A 624 -21.18 -3.36 9.11
N TRP A 625 -20.44 -2.25 8.99
CA TRP A 625 -19.66 -1.99 7.78
C TRP A 625 -18.37 -1.20 7.97
N VAL A 626 -18.23 -0.38 9.02
CA VAL A 626 -17.05 0.49 9.17
C VAL A 626 -15.78 -0.33 9.35
N GLU A 627 -15.81 -1.39 10.17
CA GLU A 627 -14.62 -2.23 10.37
C GLU A 627 -14.18 -2.90 9.05
N ASP A 628 -15.11 -3.45 8.28
CA ASP A 628 -14.80 -4.06 6.97
C ASP A 628 -14.32 -3.02 5.94
N HIS A 629 -14.79 -1.77 6.04
CA HIS A 629 -14.34 -0.67 5.19
C HIS A 629 -12.90 -0.27 5.52
N ILE A 630 -12.55 -0.05 6.80
CA ILE A 630 -11.18 0.33 7.16
C ILE A 630 -10.18 -0.80 6.83
N TRP A 631 -10.54 -2.06 7.05
CA TRP A 631 -9.67 -3.21 6.74
C TRP A 631 -9.42 -3.39 5.25
N PHE A 632 -10.34 -2.93 4.40
CA PHE A 632 -10.11 -2.94 2.96
C PHE A 632 -9.12 -1.87 2.50
N HIS A 633 -9.08 -0.75 3.22
CA HIS A 633 -8.10 0.33 3.07
C HIS A 633 -6.87 0.16 3.97
N GLN A 634 -6.58 -1.09 4.34
CA GLN A 634 -5.32 -1.43 4.99
C GLN A 634 -4.14 -1.07 4.08
N SER A 635 -3.02 -0.72 4.70
CA SER A 635 -1.76 -0.40 4.04
C SER A 635 -0.58 -0.98 4.82
N ARG A 636 0.60 -0.98 4.22
CA ARG A 636 1.86 -1.21 4.93
C ARG A 636 2.29 0.07 5.63
N VAL A 637 3.08 -0.02 6.69
CA VAL A 637 3.67 1.19 7.29
C VAL A 637 4.52 1.93 6.25
N ARG A 638 5.18 1.19 5.35
CA ARG A 638 5.97 1.79 4.27
C ARG A 638 5.14 2.65 3.31
N ASP A 639 3.88 2.29 3.06
CA ASP A 639 2.98 3.10 2.24
C ASP A 639 2.64 4.42 2.95
N VAL A 640 2.41 4.36 4.27
CA VAL A 640 2.20 5.55 5.10
C VAL A 640 3.44 6.44 5.09
N GLU A 641 4.64 5.89 5.22
CA GLU A 641 5.89 6.66 5.17
C GLU A 641 6.05 7.43 3.85
N TRP A 642 5.80 6.78 2.71
CA TRP A 642 5.92 7.43 1.41
C TRP A 642 4.92 8.56 1.22
N ILE A 643 3.65 8.31 1.56
CA ILE A 643 2.56 9.26 1.30
C ILE A 643 2.52 10.42 2.31
N THR A 644 3.22 10.30 3.43
CA THR A 644 3.31 11.36 4.46
C THR A 644 4.69 12.04 4.52
N GLY A 645 5.73 11.42 3.96
CA GLY A 645 7.11 11.87 4.14
C GLY A 645 7.63 11.71 5.57
N LEU A 646 7.02 10.83 6.38
CA LEU A 646 7.46 10.49 7.73
C LEU A 646 8.32 9.21 7.74
N ASP A 647 9.23 9.08 8.71
CA ASP A 647 9.88 7.82 9.07
C ASP A 647 9.52 7.42 10.51
N PHE A 648 9.00 6.20 10.67
CA PHE A 648 8.61 5.67 11.98
C PHE A 648 9.70 4.80 12.61
N TYR A 649 9.67 4.68 13.94
CA TYR A 649 10.50 3.75 14.73
C TYR A 649 12.01 4.04 14.72
N SER A 650 12.43 5.25 14.35
CA SER A 650 13.84 5.66 14.26
C SER A 650 14.61 5.61 15.58
N ALA A 651 13.92 5.66 16.73
CA ALA A 651 14.54 5.52 18.06
C ALA A 651 14.33 4.12 18.67
N SER A 652 13.79 3.17 17.92
CA SER A 652 13.70 1.77 18.35
C SER A 652 15.09 1.17 18.51
N SER A 653 15.29 0.36 19.56
CA SER A 653 16.55 -0.37 19.77
C SER A 653 16.70 -1.62 18.89
N ARG A 654 15.70 -1.92 18.04
CA ARG A 654 15.69 -3.10 17.17
C ARG A 654 16.58 -2.90 15.94
N PRO A 655 17.13 -3.99 15.37
CA PRO A 655 17.87 -3.92 14.12
C PRO A 655 17.03 -3.31 12.99
N VAL A 656 17.64 -2.40 12.21
CA VAL A 656 16.98 -1.76 11.06
C VAL A 656 16.36 -2.78 10.09
N PRO A 657 17.03 -3.89 9.70
CA PRO A 657 16.41 -4.90 8.83
C PRO A 657 15.11 -5.51 9.37
N GLU A 658 15.02 -5.71 10.70
CA GLU A 658 13.81 -6.23 11.35
C GLU A 658 12.66 -5.20 11.26
N LEU A 659 12.98 -3.92 11.49
CA LEU A 659 12.02 -2.83 11.33
C LEU A 659 11.56 -2.69 9.87
N LEU A 660 12.45 -2.82 8.90
CA LEU A 660 12.09 -2.78 7.48
C LEU A 660 11.17 -3.95 7.11
N MET A 661 11.50 -5.18 7.54
CA MET A 661 10.65 -6.35 7.34
C MET A 661 9.23 -6.15 7.91
N MET A 662 9.13 -5.55 9.10
CA MET A 662 7.83 -5.20 9.68
C MET A 662 7.14 -4.10 8.86
N LYS A 663 7.84 -3.01 8.50
CA LYS A 663 7.28 -1.89 7.73
C LYS A 663 6.75 -2.31 6.36
N THR A 664 7.33 -3.35 5.75
CA THR A 664 7.00 -3.85 4.41
C THR A 664 6.10 -5.08 4.42
N ARG A 665 5.69 -5.58 5.60
CA ARG A 665 4.83 -6.76 5.70
C ARG A 665 3.58 -6.56 4.84
N PRO A 666 3.33 -7.41 3.83
CA PRO A 666 2.21 -7.25 2.91
C PRO A 666 0.89 -7.32 3.66
N THR A 667 -0.11 -6.56 3.22
CA THR A 667 -1.43 -6.49 3.87
C THR A 667 -2.11 -7.86 3.93
N ALA A 668 -1.93 -8.69 2.91
CA ALA A 668 -2.37 -10.08 2.89
C ALA A 668 -1.86 -10.96 4.05
N ALA A 669 -0.72 -10.60 4.67
CA ALA A 669 -0.15 -11.33 5.80
C ALA A 669 -0.66 -10.82 7.15
N ILE A 670 -1.40 -9.72 7.18
CA ILE A 670 -1.91 -9.11 8.39
C ILE A 670 -3.40 -9.48 8.51
N GLN A 671 -3.68 -10.47 9.35
CA GLN A 671 -5.05 -10.92 9.54
C GLN A 671 -5.76 -10.13 10.63
N ARG A 672 -7.06 -9.88 10.41
CA ARG A 672 -7.96 -9.36 11.44
C ARG A 672 -8.17 -10.44 12.50
N ASN A 673 -7.53 -10.26 13.65
CA ASN A 673 -7.83 -11.07 14.83
C ASN A 673 -9.27 -10.77 15.27
N GLN A 674 -10.07 -11.82 15.48
CA GLN A 674 -11.46 -11.71 15.92
C GLN A 674 -11.56 -11.61 17.44
#